data_AF-A0A1E8FA28-F1
#
_entry.id   AF-A0A1E8FA28-F1
#
_cell.length_a   1.000
_cell.length_b   1.000
_cell.length_c   1.000
_cell.angle_alpha   90.00
_cell.angle_beta   90.00
_cell.angle_gamma   90.00
#
_symmetry.space_group_name_H-M   'P 1'
#
loop_
_entity.id
_entity.type
_entity.pdbx_description
1 polymer ?
#
loop_
_entity_poly.entity_id
_entity_poly.type
_entity_poly.pdbx_seq_one_letter_code
_entity_poly.pdbx_strand_id
1 'polypeptide(L)'
;MWLLCALLLTSCSSRRIVEMPSANYGDRVKSLVLHFTAIDYAKSVDALVVEGGLSAHYLIPESNDPSDPGGKPRIIRLVDENKRAWHAGKSYWQGRHGLNDHSIGIEIVNVPECERDGGMAPSLAEHGSNRLCIFPDYDPAQIEVVIALVKDIIARHPDIEPTAVVGHADIAFDRKNDPGPRFPWFELYQAGVGAWYDNETLASYWKTFNEHPASIGLLQSALHAYGYGVIETGIADTSTLNAISAFQMHFLPWHVTGEADSRTAAAVFALLDKYFPEQNQALLARYAKEQLNQTADSYPQQQGQIDVIAPELAPSERVFVNDRYGFKSYAGRGELIIEADQPTSAKISVNGELLSLDETFDADSTYRYSLARRTRTGINTLAIADVSPPSAQLHIQVPYPVLRDNTQAYKSQFSAVDALINQDIEQGFPGAVLVVVKNGKVIKRTAYGYQKRFDENEQPLSHPQPMRTDTLFDLASNTKMFATTLALMHLVDSGKLDVTQPIQHYLPEYRGAGREARRVSDLLSHKSGYAPSINFYDPENPLGERFYSQSKQHTSELLITQAPFDSGNGLNATYSDTNFMLLGLIVERITGMPLDRYCEEWLYQPLGLSKTLFNPLLKGHHKDEFAATELRGNTRGGRIHFPHIREYTLQGEVHDEKAFYAMEGVAGHAGLFSTANDLAVLAQMLLNGGGYGETHLFSSDVMNAFVKPDNRFWSYGLGWRRAANGVNRWHFGPYASDQAFGHTGWTGTATVIDPALDLAVILLTNARHSPIVEEVEDELQFTGKQFETGRYGSIVSLVYEAVLTNQTKN
;
A
#
# COMPACT_ATOMS: atom_id res chain seq x y z
N MET A 1 85.40 65.21 -2.18
CA MET A 1 85.37 63.74 -2.08
C MET A 1 83.95 63.30 -2.41
N TRP A 2 83.76 62.67 -3.58
CA TRP A 2 82.71 61.68 -3.96
C TRP A 2 81.22 62.04 -3.75
N LEU A 3 80.44 62.23 -4.83
CA LEU A 3 79.55 61.24 -5.50
C LEU A 3 78.26 60.96 -4.70
N LEU A 4 77.04 60.81 -5.23
CA LEU A 4 76.51 60.75 -6.60
C LEU A 4 74.95 60.86 -6.50
N CYS A 5 74.35 61.34 -7.60
CA CYS A 5 72.98 61.23 -8.11
C CYS A 5 72.00 60.22 -7.49
N ALA A 6 70.70 60.58 -7.46
CA ALA A 6 69.68 59.98 -8.36
C ALA A 6 68.31 60.67 -8.23
N LEU A 7 67.85 61.25 -9.34
CA LEU A 7 66.45 61.46 -9.66
C LEU A 7 65.75 60.10 -9.85
N LEU A 8 64.49 59.98 -9.42
CA LEU A 8 63.53 59.04 -10.00
C LEU A 8 62.19 59.73 -10.27
N LEU A 9 61.93 59.90 -11.56
CA LEU A 9 60.66 60.24 -12.18
C LEU A 9 59.84 58.95 -12.45
N THR A 10 58.53 59.05 -12.22
CA THR A 10 57.41 58.38 -12.92
C THR A 10 57.28 56.85 -12.92
N SER A 11 56.10 56.33 -12.52
CA SER A 11 55.07 55.85 -13.47
C SER A 11 53.99 55.03 -12.75
N CYS A 12 52.81 55.62 -12.51
CA CYS A 12 51.60 54.86 -12.25
C CYS A 12 51.10 54.29 -13.58
N SER A 13 51.43 53.02 -13.88
CA SER A 13 50.75 52.29 -14.95
C SER A 13 49.36 51.87 -14.46
N SER A 14 48.34 52.70 -14.63
CA SER A 14 46.97 52.19 -14.62
C SER A 14 46.84 51.24 -15.81
N ARG A 15 46.69 49.93 -15.55
CA ARG A 15 46.38 48.96 -16.61
C ARG A 15 45.09 49.41 -17.29
N ARG A 16 45.18 49.78 -18.57
CA ARG A 16 44.03 50.18 -19.37
C ARG A 16 43.24 48.92 -19.69
N ILE A 17 42.12 48.71 -19.00
CA ILE A 17 41.13 47.70 -19.38
C ILE A 17 40.51 48.19 -20.69
N VAL A 18 40.60 47.38 -21.74
CA VAL A 18 39.90 47.62 -23.00
C VAL A 18 38.58 46.89 -22.90
N GLU A 19 37.48 47.64 -22.81
CA GLU A 19 36.14 47.06 -22.82
C GLU A 19 35.73 46.77 -24.27
N MET A 20 35.33 45.52 -24.52
CA MET A 20 34.80 45.05 -25.80
C MET A 20 33.53 44.24 -25.48
N PRO A 21 32.38 44.89 -25.30
CA PRO A 21 31.16 44.22 -24.88
C PRO A 21 30.72 43.20 -25.95
N SER A 22 30.42 41.98 -25.50
CA SER A 22 29.85 40.92 -26.33
C SER A 22 28.35 41.12 -26.44
N ALA A 23 27.74 40.77 -27.58
CA ALA A 23 26.28 40.64 -27.69
C ALA A 23 25.77 39.32 -27.08
N ASN A 24 26.66 38.38 -26.74
CA ASN A 24 26.33 37.08 -26.15
C ASN A 24 26.40 37.14 -24.62
N TYR A 25 25.52 37.91 -23.98
CA TYR A 25 25.37 37.95 -22.52
C TYR A 25 23.87 38.02 -22.15
N GLY A 26 23.56 37.83 -20.87
CA GLY A 26 22.23 38.02 -20.29
C GLY A 26 22.35 38.29 -18.80
N ASP A 27 21.22 38.44 -18.11
CA ASP A 27 21.22 38.79 -16.69
C ASP A 27 21.53 37.59 -15.80
N ARG A 28 22.22 37.85 -14.70
CA ARG A 28 22.56 36.82 -13.70
C ARG A 28 21.33 36.35 -12.94
N VAL A 29 20.39 37.26 -12.68
CA VAL A 29 19.13 36.98 -12.01
C VAL A 29 18.17 36.35 -13.00
N LYS A 30 17.67 35.16 -12.69
CA LYS A 30 16.81 34.34 -13.55
C LYS A 30 15.53 33.87 -12.87
N SER A 31 15.38 34.10 -11.58
CA SER A 31 14.21 33.65 -10.83
C SER A 31 13.89 34.60 -9.68
N LEU A 32 12.63 34.59 -9.27
CA LEU A 32 12.15 35.29 -8.09
C LEU A 32 11.52 34.27 -7.14
N VAL A 33 11.96 34.27 -5.89
CA VAL A 33 11.49 33.34 -4.87
C VAL A 33 10.73 34.11 -3.80
N LEU A 34 9.47 33.75 -3.61
CA LEU A 34 8.55 34.31 -2.62
C LEU A 34 8.56 33.41 -1.37
N HIS A 35 8.68 34.04 -0.21
CA HIS A 35 8.78 33.40 1.10
C HIS A 35 7.74 33.98 2.05
N PHE A 36 7.41 33.24 3.11
CA PHE A 36 6.92 33.86 4.34
C PHE A 36 7.97 33.75 5.45
N THR A 37 7.92 34.67 6.41
CA THR A 37 8.86 34.68 7.54
C THR A 37 8.48 33.70 8.66
N ALA A 38 7.20 33.35 8.77
CA ALA A 38 6.62 32.53 9.84
C ALA A 38 6.70 33.13 11.25
N ILE A 39 7.18 34.37 11.37
CA ILE A 39 7.41 35.11 12.60
C ILE A 39 7.06 36.58 12.39
N ASP A 40 6.72 37.29 13.46
CA ASP A 40 6.41 38.72 13.43
C ASP A 40 7.54 39.58 12.83
N TYR A 41 7.24 40.82 12.47
CA TYR A 41 8.16 41.76 11.86
C TYR A 41 9.46 41.94 12.65
N ALA A 42 9.38 42.17 13.97
CA ALA A 42 10.57 42.42 14.77
C ALA A 42 11.53 41.22 14.75
N LYS A 43 11.00 40.00 14.93
CA LYS A 43 11.82 38.78 14.85
C LYS A 43 12.32 38.52 13.43
N SER A 44 11.54 38.87 12.41
CA SER A 44 11.95 38.77 11.00
C SER A 44 13.15 39.67 10.71
N VAL A 45 13.12 40.92 11.18
CA VAL A 45 14.24 41.85 11.05
C VAL A 45 15.49 41.31 11.75
N ASP A 46 15.34 40.81 12.98
CA ASP A 46 16.46 40.21 13.71
C ASP A 46 17.06 39.01 12.95
N ALA A 47 16.20 38.10 12.45
CA ALA A 47 16.64 36.89 11.74
C ALA A 47 17.34 37.18 10.40
N LEU A 48 16.90 38.22 9.67
CA LEU A 48 17.36 38.53 8.31
C LEU A 48 18.53 39.52 8.23
N VAL A 49 18.79 40.28 9.31
CA VAL A 49 19.79 41.36 9.35
C VAL A 49 20.99 41.03 10.24
N VAL A 50 20.79 40.27 11.33
CA VAL A 50 21.88 39.98 12.28
C VAL A 50 22.86 38.95 11.69
N GLU A 51 24.16 39.18 11.90
CA GLU A 51 25.23 38.32 11.38
C GLU A 51 25.10 36.86 11.87
N GLY A 52 25.26 35.91 10.94
CA GLY A 52 25.14 34.46 11.22
C GLY A 52 23.76 33.85 10.94
N GLY A 53 22.76 34.68 10.58
CA GLY A 53 21.41 34.25 10.19
C GLY A 53 21.21 33.96 8.69
N LEU A 54 19.95 33.69 8.32
CA LEU A 54 19.46 33.66 6.93
C LEU A 54 19.29 35.11 6.42
N SER A 55 19.02 35.33 5.14
CA SER A 55 18.81 36.70 4.62
C SER A 55 17.98 36.69 3.34
N ALA A 56 17.43 37.84 2.94
CA ALA A 56 16.67 38.04 1.72
C ALA A 56 17.02 39.38 1.06
N HIS A 57 16.51 39.62 -0.15
CA HIS A 57 16.72 40.91 -0.82
C HIS A 57 15.72 41.95 -0.32
N TYR A 58 14.48 41.52 -0.10
CA TYR A 58 13.37 42.36 0.33
C TYR A 58 12.61 41.74 1.49
N LEU A 59 12.07 42.59 2.37
CA LEU A 59 11.12 42.25 3.43
C LEU A 59 9.88 43.14 3.31
N ILE A 60 8.69 42.53 3.37
CA ILE A 60 7.40 43.22 3.31
C ILE A 60 6.59 42.94 4.59
N PRO A 61 6.43 43.93 5.50
CA PRO A 61 5.60 43.78 6.69
C PRO A 61 4.11 43.74 6.36
N GLU A 62 3.31 43.13 7.23
CA GLU A 62 1.84 43.15 7.19
C GLU A 62 1.27 44.41 7.85
N SER A 63 0.02 44.78 7.54
CA SER A 63 -0.68 45.86 8.23
C SER A 63 -0.95 45.51 9.69
N ASN A 64 -0.77 46.50 10.58
CA ASN A 64 -1.10 46.38 12.01
C ASN A 64 -0.33 45.29 12.78
N ASP A 65 0.81 44.81 12.28
CA ASP A 65 1.74 44.00 13.09
C ASP A 65 2.16 44.83 14.33
N PRO A 66 1.85 44.40 15.57
CA PRO A 66 2.18 45.16 16.77
C PRO A 66 3.69 45.35 16.99
N SER A 67 4.51 44.52 16.37
CA SER A 67 5.97 44.58 16.43
C SER A 67 6.57 45.52 15.37
N ASP A 68 5.79 45.96 14.39
CA ASP A 68 6.22 46.89 13.35
C ASP A 68 5.93 48.36 13.73
N PRO A 69 6.97 49.19 13.97
CA PRO A 69 6.76 50.62 14.26
C PRO A 69 6.19 51.41 13.07
N GLY A 70 6.25 50.86 11.85
CA GLY A 70 5.68 51.48 10.65
C GLY A 70 4.17 51.24 10.48
N GLY A 71 3.63 50.16 11.05
CA GLY A 71 2.21 49.81 11.08
C GLY A 71 1.52 49.64 9.71
N LYS A 72 2.27 49.64 8.61
CA LYS A 72 1.76 49.58 7.23
C LYS A 72 2.74 48.85 6.31
N PRO A 73 2.24 48.11 5.30
CA PRO A 73 3.06 47.47 4.28
C PRO A 73 3.94 48.47 3.52
N ARG A 74 5.20 48.11 3.32
CA ARG A 74 6.22 48.91 2.64
C ARG A 74 7.35 48.01 2.13
N ILE A 75 8.08 48.48 1.11
CA ILE A 75 9.24 47.75 0.59
C ILE A 75 10.46 48.08 1.45
N ILE A 76 11.04 47.07 2.10
CA ILE A 76 12.31 47.19 2.83
C ILE A 76 13.36 46.40 2.08
N ARG A 77 14.38 47.08 1.54
CA ARG A 77 15.52 46.42 0.87
C ARG A 77 16.61 46.10 1.88
N LEU A 78 16.93 44.83 2.05
CA LEU A 78 17.96 44.33 2.97
C LEU A 78 19.30 44.13 2.26
N VAL A 79 19.27 43.56 1.06
CA VAL A 79 20.45 43.26 0.25
C VAL A 79 20.26 43.84 -1.16
N ASP A 80 21.30 44.46 -1.71
CA ASP A 80 21.30 44.92 -3.10
C ASP A 80 21.20 43.71 -4.07
N GLU A 81 20.36 43.78 -5.09
CA GLU A 81 20.11 42.66 -6.03
C GLU A 81 21.36 42.19 -6.80
N ASN A 82 22.39 43.04 -6.91
CA ASN A 82 23.66 42.64 -7.50
C ASN A 82 24.55 41.84 -6.53
N LYS A 83 24.12 41.71 -5.27
CA LYS A 83 24.75 40.90 -4.24
C LYS A 83 23.93 39.64 -4.01
N ARG A 84 24.54 38.68 -3.32
CA ARG A 84 23.91 37.42 -2.96
C ARG A 84 23.21 37.58 -1.62
N ALA A 85 21.93 37.24 -1.54
CA ALA A 85 21.24 36.95 -0.29
C ALA A 85 21.14 35.42 -0.06
N TRP A 86 21.14 34.99 1.20
CA TRP A 86 21.07 33.58 1.59
C TRP A 86 19.65 33.16 1.96
N HIS A 87 18.74 33.11 0.96
CA HIS A 87 17.31 32.85 1.18
C HIS A 87 16.87 31.42 0.77
N ALA A 88 17.39 30.87 -0.33
CA ALA A 88 16.92 29.62 -0.92
C ALA A 88 17.55 28.34 -0.32
N GLY A 89 18.84 28.38 0.04
CA GLY A 89 19.58 27.20 0.52
C GLY A 89 19.75 26.11 -0.55
N LYS A 90 19.74 24.82 -0.15
CA LYS A 90 19.71 23.68 -1.10
C LYS A 90 18.38 23.73 -1.86
N SER A 91 18.48 24.01 -3.15
CA SER A 91 17.33 24.31 -4.01
C SER A 91 17.58 23.86 -5.44
N TYR A 92 16.49 23.58 -6.16
CA TYR A 92 16.48 23.29 -7.59
C TYR A 92 15.27 23.95 -8.26
N TRP A 93 15.48 24.55 -9.43
CA TRP A 93 14.40 24.94 -10.33
C TRP A 93 14.89 24.95 -11.77
N GLN A 94 14.15 24.33 -12.69
CA GLN A 94 14.40 24.38 -14.14
C GLN A 94 15.89 24.15 -14.52
N GLY A 95 16.47 23.07 -14.02
CA GLY A 95 17.85 22.68 -14.32
C GLY A 95 18.94 23.43 -13.52
N ARG A 96 18.57 24.35 -12.63
CA ARG A 96 19.53 25.14 -11.84
C ARG A 96 19.50 24.72 -10.38
N HIS A 97 20.68 24.51 -9.80
CA HIS A 97 20.85 24.31 -8.37
C HIS A 97 21.29 25.60 -7.67
N GLY A 98 21.08 25.67 -6.36
CA GLY A 98 21.66 26.73 -5.51
C GLY A 98 21.16 28.13 -5.87
N LEU A 99 19.84 28.32 -5.84
CA LEU A 99 19.15 29.51 -6.37
C LEU A 99 19.62 30.83 -5.76
N ASN A 100 20.18 30.83 -4.54
CA ASN A 100 20.84 32.00 -3.93
C ASN A 100 21.74 32.80 -4.91
N ASP A 101 22.39 32.12 -5.85
CA ASP A 101 23.35 32.73 -6.77
C ASP A 101 22.71 33.40 -8.00
N HIS A 102 21.42 33.19 -8.25
CA HIS A 102 20.74 33.66 -9.46
C HIS A 102 19.26 34.01 -9.25
N SER A 103 18.83 34.19 -8.01
CA SER A 103 17.45 34.60 -7.70
C SER A 103 17.37 35.81 -6.78
N ILE A 104 16.26 36.55 -6.88
CA ILE A 104 15.86 37.55 -5.89
C ILE A 104 14.87 36.90 -4.92
N GLY A 105 15.02 37.22 -3.63
CA GLY A 105 14.24 36.64 -2.54
C GLY A 105 13.43 37.73 -1.84
N ILE A 106 12.12 37.52 -1.71
CA ILE A 106 11.21 38.44 -1.03
C ILE A 106 10.58 37.71 0.15
N GLU A 107 10.86 38.20 1.35
CA GLU A 107 10.27 37.73 2.59
C GLU A 107 9.00 38.53 2.88
N ILE A 108 7.91 37.82 3.13
CA ILE A 108 6.60 38.42 3.41
C ILE A 108 6.23 38.05 4.84
N VAL A 109 6.01 39.06 5.69
CA VAL A 109 5.62 38.79 7.08
C VAL A 109 4.22 38.19 7.06
N ASN A 110 4.15 36.91 7.37
CA ASN A 110 2.91 36.15 7.51
C ASN A 110 3.18 35.00 8.48
N VAL A 111 2.33 34.84 9.49
CA VAL A 111 2.62 33.98 10.65
C VAL A 111 1.61 32.83 10.71
N PRO A 112 1.94 31.64 10.19
CA PRO A 112 1.07 30.48 10.34
C PRO A 112 1.05 30.00 11.79
N GLU A 113 -0.13 29.64 12.27
CA GLU A 113 -0.31 29.00 13.57
C GLU A 113 -0.04 27.51 13.42
N CYS A 114 1.15 27.09 13.85
CA CYS A 114 1.53 25.68 13.77
C CYS A 114 1.53 25.05 15.16
N GLU A 115 0.67 24.05 15.35
CA GLU A 115 0.74 23.15 16.48
C GLU A 115 1.62 21.95 16.11
N ARG A 116 2.62 21.70 16.95
CA ARG A 116 3.42 20.47 16.86
C ARG A 116 2.85 19.47 17.83
N ASP A 117 2.64 18.26 17.36
CA ASP A 117 2.39 17.13 18.23
C ASP A 117 3.68 16.83 19.01
N GLY A 118 3.69 17.20 20.29
CA GLY A 118 4.80 16.96 21.20
C GLY A 118 5.08 15.48 21.47
N GLY A 119 4.19 14.58 21.02
CA GLY A 119 4.37 13.13 21.06
C GLY A 119 5.08 12.54 19.83
N MET A 120 5.43 13.32 18.79
CA MET A 120 6.10 12.77 17.61
C MET A 120 7.53 13.30 17.45
N ALA A 121 8.46 12.48 16.96
CA ALA A 121 9.87 12.85 16.78
C ALA A 121 10.01 14.15 15.96
N PRO A 122 10.96 15.03 16.28
CA PRO A 122 11.10 16.32 15.60
C PRO A 122 11.55 16.12 14.14
N SER A 123 10.60 16.22 13.20
CA SER A 123 10.89 16.44 11.79
C SER A 123 11.55 17.82 11.60
N LEU A 124 12.65 17.86 10.82
CA LEU A 124 13.30 19.10 10.38
C LEU A 124 12.63 19.71 9.15
N ALA A 125 11.73 18.98 8.49
CA ALA A 125 10.92 19.52 7.40
C ALA A 125 9.80 20.39 7.96
N GLU A 126 9.49 21.50 7.28
CA GLU A 126 8.41 22.40 7.69
C GLU A 126 7.02 21.78 7.48
N HIS A 127 6.96 20.66 6.77
CA HIS A 127 5.84 19.74 6.58
C HIS A 127 6.16 18.38 7.21
N GLY A 128 5.21 17.81 7.95
CA GLY A 128 5.30 16.50 8.57
C GLY A 128 4.00 16.18 9.28
N SER A 129 3.64 14.89 9.40
CA SER A 129 2.39 14.47 10.08
C SER A 129 2.32 14.91 11.55
N ASN A 130 3.46 15.30 12.14
CA ASN A 130 3.58 15.84 13.49
C ASN A 130 3.32 17.36 13.61
N ARG A 131 2.97 18.04 12.53
CA ARG A 131 2.82 19.50 12.51
C ARG A 131 1.57 19.90 11.73
N LEU A 132 0.54 20.34 12.45
CA LEU A 132 -0.65 20.96 11.86
C LEU A 132 -0.43 22.47 11.82
N CYS A 133 -0.40 23.04 10.62
CA CYS A 133 -0.31 24.49 10.43
C CYS A 133 -1.62 25.04 9.87
N ILE A 134 -2.17 26.05 10.55
CA ILE A 134 -3.23 26.90 10.04
C ILE A 134 -2.55 28.11 9.42
N PHE A 135 -2.69 28.25 8.10
CA PHE A 135 -2.14 29.38 7.37
C PHE A 135 -3.18 30.50 7.32
N PRO A 136 -2.86 31.71 7.81
CA PRO A 136 -3.74 32.86 7.66
C PRO A 136 -3.73 33.35 6.21
N ASP A 137 -4.79 34.11 5.87
CA ASP A 137 -4.81 34.90 4.65
C ASP A 137 -3.78 36.01 4.70
N TYR A 138 -3.14 36.27 3.57
CA TYR A 138 -2.24 37.40 3.44
C TYR A 138 -3.02 38.71 3.45
N ASP A 139 -2.46 39.75 4.07
CA ASP A 139 -3.02 41.09 4.07
C ASP A 139 -3.15 41.63 2.63
N PRO A 140 -4.35 41.99 2.14
CA PRO A 140 -4.53 42.50 0.79
C PRO A 140 -3.64 43.72 0.47
N ALA A 141 -3.44 44.64 1.43
CA ALA A 141 -2.59 45.80 1.22
C ALA A 141 -1.10 45.41 1.11
N GLN A 142 -0.70 44.33 1.78
CA GLN A 142 0.63 43.74 1.67
C GLN A 142 0.83 43.10 0.29
N ILE A 143 -0.17 42.37 -0.21
CA ILE A 143 -0.12 41.73 -1.53
C ILE A 143 -0.07 42.75 -2.67
N GLU A 144 -0.76 43.88 -2.56
CA GLU A 144 -0.62 44.99 -3.53
C GLU A 144 0.83 45.50 -3.61
N VAL A 145 1.51 45.64 -2.46
CA VAL A 145 2.93 46.04 -2.41
C VAL A 145 3.83 44.96 -3.01
N VAL A 146 3.55 43.68 -2.74
CA VAL A 146 4.28 42.54 -3.34
C VAL A 146 4.14 42.55 -4.86
N ILE A 147 2.92 42.69 -5.39
CA ILE A 147 2.66 42.76 -6.84
C ILE A 147 3.42 43.92 -7.47
N ALA A 148 3.38 45.11 -6.86
CA ALA A 148 4.09 46.28 -7.37
C ALA A 148 5.61 46.07 -7.39
N LEU A 149 6.17 45.49 -6.32
CA LEU A 149 7.60 45.19 -6.24
C LEU A 149 8.02 44.12 -7.25
N VAL A 150 7.27 43.03 -7.37
CA VAL A 150 7.61 41.94 -8.30
C VAL A 150 7.59 42.45 -9.74
N LYS A 151 6.60 43.28 -10.12
CA LYS A 151 6.56 43.92 -11.44
C LYS A 151 7.78 44.79 -11.70
N ASP A 152 8.18 45.59 -10.71
CA ASP A 152 9.36 46.44 -10.81
C ASP A 152 10.66 45.62 -10.93
N ILE A 153 10.77 44.51 -10.20
CA ILE A 153 11.90 43.58 -10.31
C ILE A 153 11.95 42.93 -11.70
N ILE A 154 10.83 42.41 -12.21
CA ILE A 154 10.77 41.79 -13.54
C ILE A 154 11.10 42.81 -14.63
N ALA A 155 10.65 44.05 -14.50
CA ALA A 155 11.00 45.12 -15.44
C ALA A 155 12.52 45.42 -15.44
N ARG A 156 13.20 45.23 -14.31
CA ARG A 156 14.66 45.40 -14.16
C ARG A 156 15.46 44.16 -14.55
N HIS A 157 14.86 42.98 -14.48
CA HIS A 157 15.46 41.67 -14.82
C HIS A 157 14.54 40.92 -15.80
N PRO A 158 14.50 41.31 -17.08
CA PRO A 158 13.55 40.78 -18.06
C PRO A 158 13.73 39.29 -18.36
N ASP A 159 14.85 38.69 -17.95
CA ASP A 159 15.11 37.26 -18.07
C ASP A 159 14.40 36.39 -17.00
N ILE A 160 13.63 37.01 -16.08
CA ILE A 160 12.74 36.29 -15.15
C ILE A 160 11.43 36.00 -15.88
N GLU A 161 11.33 34.79 -16.43
CA GLU A 161 10.12 34.30 -17.09
C GLU A 161 8.96 34.09 -16.09
N PRO A 162 7.69 34.08 -16.53
CA PRO A 162 6.54 33.81 -15.66
C PRO A 162 6.67 32.51 -14.85
N THR A 163 7.25 31.45 -15.43
CA THR A 163 7.48 30.16 -14.75
C THR A 163 8.64 30.19 -13.76
N ALA A 164 9.38 31.29 -13.66
CA ALA A 164 10.49 31.48 -12.75
C ALA A 164 10.15 32.40 -11.56
N VAL A 165 8.86 32.73 -11.39
CA VAL A 165 8.31 33.32 -10.16
C VAL A 165 7.72 32.17 -9.34
N VAL A 166 8.38 31.82 -8.24
CA VAL A 166 8.16 30.57 -7.50
C VAL A 166 8.13 30.78 -6.00
N GLY A 167 7.51 29.86 -5.27
CA GLY A 167 7.61 29.78 -3.82
C GLY A 167 8.89 29.07 -3.37
N HIS A 168 9.26 29.21 -2.10
CA HIS A 168 10.36 28.41 -1.54
C HIS A 168 10.04 26.92 -1.56
N ALA A 169 8.77 26.55 -1.36
CA ALA A 169 8.27 25.19 -1.44
C ALA A 169 8.54 24.56 -2.81
N ASP A 170 8.38 25.30 -3.91
CA ASP A 170 8.58 24.76 -5.26
C ASP A 170 10.03 24.32 -5.51
N ILE A 171 10.98 25.08 -4.96
CA ILE A 171 12.40 24.89 -5.20
C ILE A 171 13.09 24.02 -4.15
N ALA A 172 12.41 23.77 -3.02
CA ALA A 172 12.92 23.05 -1.87
C ALA A 172 11.84 22.20 -1.18
N PHE A 173 11.00 21.54 -1.97
CA PHE A 173 9.79 20.81 -1.54
C PHE A 173 10.04 19.71 -0.51
N ASP A 174 11.25 19.15 -0.39
CA ASP A 174 11.59 18.16 0.65
C ASP A 174 11.84 18.77 2.05
N ARG A 175 11.77 20.10 2.17
CA ARG A 175 12.08 20.81 3.42
C ARG A 175 11.17 21.99 3.72
N LYS A 176 10.69 22.68 2.69
CA LYS A 176 10.00 23.96 2.78
C LYS A 176 8.54 23.87 2.36
N ASN A 177 7.67 24.65 2.99
CA ASN A 177 6.25 24.77 2.62
C ASN A 177 5.80 26.22 2.42
N ASP A 178 6.70 27.20 2.55
CA ASP A 178 6.41 28.61 2.31
C ASP A 178 6.40 28.96 0.81
N PRO A 179 5.55 29.89 0.32
CA PRO A 179 4.66 30.79 1.07
C PRO A 179 3.30 30.18 1.49
N GLY A 180 3.14 28.86 1.38
CA GLY A 180 1.97 28.14 1.88
C GLY A 180 0.73 28.20 0.97
N PRO A 181 -0.31 27.43 1.30
CA PRO A 181 -1.49 27.25 0.45
C PRO A 181 -2.40 28.48 0.37
N ARG A 182 -2.22 29.48 1.25
CA ARG A 182 -3.02 30.72 1.25
C ARG A 182 -2.38 31.88 0.50
N PHE A 183 -1.19 31.68 -0.06
CA PHE A 183 -0.56 32.70 -0.88
C PHE A 183 -1.36 32.90 -2.19
N PRO A 184 -1.72 34.15 -2.56
CA PRO A 184 -2.69 34.40 -3.63
C PRO A 184 -2.05 34.37 -5.03
N TRP A 185 -1.51 33.21 -5.42
CA TRP A 185 -0.84 33.02 -6.72
C TRP A 185 -1.69 33.45 -7.93
N PHE A 186 -2.98 33.14 -7.91
CA PHE A 186 -3.89 33.52 -9.00
C PHE A 186 -4.09 35.04 -9.10
N GLU A 187 -4.09 35.76 -7.97
CA GLU A 187 -4.20 37.22 -7.95
C GLU A 187 -2.95 37.87 -8.57
N LEU A 188 -1.75 37.35 -8.24
CA LEU A 188 -0.51 37.76 -8.88
C LEU A 188 -0.57 37.53 -10.39
N TYR A 189 -1.05 36.36 -10.82
CA TYR A 189 -1.21 36.05 -12.24
C TYR A 189 -2.19 37.00 -12.95
N GLN A 190 -3.33 37.31 -12.33
CA GLN A 190 -4.27 38.30 -12.86
C GLN A 190 -3.64 39.70 -12.99
N ALA A 191 -2.70 40.03 -12.09
CA ALA A 191 -1.91 41.24 -12.19
C ALA A 191 -0.80 41.16 -13.25
N GLY A 192 -0.57 40.01 -13.91
CA GLY A 192 0.48 39.80 -14.91
C GLY A 192 1.81 39.33 -14.32
N VAL A 193 1.80 38.71 -13.14
CA VAL A 193 2.97 38.19 -12.44
C VAL A 193 2.86 36.67 -12.30
N GLY A 194 3.90 35.95 -12.71
CA GLY A 194 3.96 34.49 -12.54
C GLY A 194 3.14 33.70 -13.55
N ALA A 195 3.15 32.38 -13.41
CA ALA A 195 2.50 31.45 -14.32
C ALA A 195 1.13 30.97 -13.79
N TRP A 196 0.20 30.71 -14.71
CA TRP A 196 -1.07 30.03 -14.42
C TRP A 196 -1.58 29.33 -15.67
N TYR A 197 -2.27 28.19 -15.49
CA TYR A 197 -2.87 27.44 -16.60
C TYR A 197 -4.11 28.12 -17.18
N ASP A 198 -4.54 27.70 -18.36
CA ASP A 198 -5.86 28.03 -18.90
C ASP A 198 -6.93 27.04 -18.40
N ASN A 199 -8.11 27.53 -18.03
CA ASN A 199 -9.18 26.71 -17.45
C ASN A 199 -9.79 25.73 -18.45
N GLU A 200 -9.89 26.09 -19.74
CA GLU A 200 -10.42 25.20 -20.77
C GLU A 200 -9.43 24.07 -21.06
N THR A 201 -8.13 24.40 -21.16
CA THR A 201 -7.06 23.40 -21.31
C THR A 201 -6.98 22.46 -20.12
N LEU A 202 -7.08 22.98 -18.88
CA LEU A 202 -7.12 22.15 -17.68
C LEU A 202 -8.33 21.21 -17.69
N ALA A 203 -9.52 21.71 -18.02
CA ALA A 203 -10.73 20.88 -18.09
C ALA A 203 -10.59 19.75 -19.12
N SER A 204 -9.96 20.03 -20.25
CA SER A 204 -9.68 19.03 -21.29
C SER A 204 -8.75 17.93 -20.78
N TYR A 205 -7.58 18.29 -20.21
CA TYR A 205 -6.65 17.29 -19.67
C TYR A 205 -7.23 16.55 -18.47
N TRP A 206 -8.03 17.22 -17.64
CA TRP A 206 -8.66 16.57 -16.51
C TRP A 206 -9.64 15.50 -16.97
N LYS A 207 -10.45 15.76 -18.00
CA LYS A 207 -11.28 14.72 -18.59
C LYS A 207 -10.43 13.52 -19.06
N THR A 208 -9.34 13.78 -19.78
CA THR A 208 -8.42 12.73 -20.27
C THR A 208 -7.84 11.89 -19.14
N PHE A 209 -7.24 12.51 -18.13
CA PHE A 209 -6.62 11.78 -17.02
C PHE A 209 -7.62 11.17 -16.03
N ASN A 210 -8.88 11.63 -16.05
CA ASN A 210 -9.94 11.01 -15.26
C ASN A 210 -10.45 9.71 -15.90
N GLU A 211 -10.49 9.65 -17.23
CA GLU A 211 -10.82 8.42 -17.95
C GLU A 211 -9.63 7.43 -17.93
N HIS A 212 -8.41 7.94 -18.11
CA HIS A 212 -7.20 7.14 -18.21
C HIS A 212 -6.06 7.81 -17.41
N PRO A 213 -5.87 7.43 -16.14
CA PRO A 213 -4.89 8.06 -15.25
C PRO A 213 -3.47 8.07 -15.82
N ALA A 214 -2.75 9.16 -15.60
CA ALA A 214 -1.32 9.25 -15.86
C ALA A 214 -0.55 8.28 -14.95
N SER A 215 0.49 7.62 -15.47
CA SER A 215 1.40 6.85 -14.61
C SER A 215 2.18 7.80 -13.69
N ILE A 216 2.66 7.29 -12.55
CA ILE A 216 3.50 8.10 -11.65
C ILE A 216 4.78 8.57 -12.36
N GLY A 217 5.40 7.69 -13.15
CA GLY A 217 6.57 8.04 -13.95
C GLY A 217 6.30 9.21 -14.89
N LEU A 218 5.17 9.20 -15.60
CA LEU A 218 4.76 10.29 -16.47
C LEU A 218 4.54 11.61 -15.70
N LEU A 219 3.87 11.55 -14.54
CA LEU A 219 3.65 12.73 -13.71
C LEU A 219 4.96 13.30 -13.17
N GLN A 220 5.90 12.45 -12.73
CA GLN A 220 7.25 12.87 -12.33
C GLN A 220 7.98 13.54 -13.49
N SER A 221 7.96 12.97 -14.70
CA SER A 221 8.56 13.61 -15.87
C SER A 221 7.91 14.96 -16.19
N ALA A 222 6.58 15.07 -16.02
CA ALA A 222 5.84 16.30 -16.28
C ALA A 222 6.19 17.40 -15.26
N LEU A 223 6.24 17.07 -13.97
CA LEU A 223 6.70 17.97 -12.91
C LEU A 223 8.16 18.41 -13.15
N HIS A 224 9.02 17.47 -13.53
CA HIS A 224 10.42 17.76 -13.87
C HIS A 224 10.54 18.70 -15.07
N ALA A 225 9.78 18.43 -16.14
CA ALA A 225 9.72 19.25 -17.33
C ALA A 225 9.28 20.69 -17.02
N TYR A 226 8.29 20.85 -16.14
CA TYR A 226 7.82 22.18 -15.73
C TYR A 226 8.86 22.95 -14.91
N GLY A 227 9.57 22.27 -14.01
CA GLY A 227 10.69 22.87 -13.26
C GLY A 227 11.08 22.21 -11.94
N TYR A 228 10.31 21.27 -11.43
CA TYR A 228 10.56 20.64 -10.13
C TYR A 228 11.77 19.70 -10.16
N GLY A 229 12.52 19.65 -9.07
CA GLY A 229 13.69 18.76 -8.90
C GLY A 229 13.37 17.30 -8.65
N VAL A 230 12.21 16.81 -9.09
CA VAL A 230 11.79 15.43 -8.91
C VAL A 230 12.55 14.51 -9.87
N ILE A 231 12.90 13.31 -9.40
CA ILE A 231 13.54 12.28 -10.21
C ILE A 231 12.47 11.29 -10.64
N GLU A 232 12.48 10.90 -11.90
CA GLU A 232 11.58 9.84 -12.38
C GLU A 232 12.02 8.48 -11.84
N THR A 233 11.22 7.95 -10.91
CA THR A 233 11.39 6.62 -10.30
C THR A 233 10.30 5.65 -10.72
N GLY A 234 9.20 6.13 -11.29
CA GLY A 234 8.03 5.34 -11.68
C GLY A 234 7.10 4.96 -10.52
N ILE A 235 7.43 5.36 -9.28
CA ILE A 235 6.70 5.03 -8.06
C ILE A 235 6.44 6.30 -7.23
N ALA A 236 5.37 6.32 -6.43
CA ALA A 236 5.02 7.47 -5.59
C ALA A 236 5.87 7.51 -4.30
N ASP A 237 7.16 7.85 -4.45
CA ASP A 237 8.07 8.03 -3.31
C ASP A 237 7.83 9.36 -2.56
N THR A 238 8.41 9.50 -1.36
CA THR A 238 8.23 10.70 -0.53
C THR A 238 8.59 12.00 -1.26
N SER A 239 9.66 11.98 -2.06
CA SER A 239 10.10 13.16 -2.82
C SER A 239 9.04 13.58 -3.86
N THR A 240 8.39 12.60 -4.49
CA THR A 240 7.28 12.80 -5.43
C THR A 240 6.06 13.38 -4.73
N LEU A 241 5.65 12.84 -3.58
CA LEU A 241 4.51 13.33 -2.81
C LEU A 241 4.74 14.77 -2.32
N ASN A 242 5.97 15.07 -1.85
CA ASN A 242 6.35 16.41 -1.45
C ASN A 242 6.30 17.40 -2.62
N ALA A 243 6.81 17.02 -3.80
CA ALA A 243 6.76 17.83 -5.00
C ALA A 243 5.31 18.09 -5.46
N ILE A 244 4.44 17.08 -5.39
CA ILE A 244 3.00 17.21 -5.67
C ILE A 244 2.34 18.18 -4.70
N SER A 245 2.61 18.06 -3.40
CA SER A 245 2.07 18.96 -2.38
C SER A 245 2.50 20.42 -2.62
N ALA A 246 3.78 20.66 -2.90
CA ALA A 246 4.30 21.98 -3.27
C ALA A 246 3.61 22.53 -4.54
N PHE A 247 3.50 21.69 -5.58
CA PHE A 247 2.79 22.04 -6.81
C PHE A 247 1.33 22.41 -6.57
N GLN A 248 0.62 21.65 -5.74
CA GLN A 248 -0.78 21.93 -5.42
C GLN A 248 -0.91 23.21 -4.60
N MET A 249 -0.04 23.49 -3.62
CA MET A 249 -0.06 24.77 -2.90
C MET A 249 0.10 25.97 -3.83
N HIS A 250 0.84 25.82 -4.93
CA HIS A 250 1.02 26.86 -5.93
C HIS A 250 -0.20 26.96 -6.88
N PHE A 251 -0.55 25.86 -7.55
CA PHE A 251 -1.47 25.88 -8.72
C PHE A 251 -2.87 25.35 -8.43
N LEU A 252 -3.08 24.67 -7.30
CA LEU A 252 -4.34 24.09 -6.86
C LEU A 252 -4.58 24.33 -5.35
N PRO A 253 -4.50 25.57 -4.83
CA PRO A 253 -4.51 25.82 -3.38
C PRO A 253 -5.82 25.40 -2.67
N TRP A 254 -6.91 25.19 -3.42
CA TRP A 254 -8.17 24.62 -2.92
C TRP A 254 -8.19 23.08 -2.88
N HIS A 255 -7.13 22.42 -3.33
CA HIS A 255 -7.01 20.98 -3.51
C HIS A 255 -5.58 20.49 -3.20
N VAL A 256 -5.12 20.78 -1.98
CA VAL A 256 -3.80 20.33 -1.48
C VAL A 256 -3.96 18.99 -0.77
N THR A 257 -3.93 17.90 -1.54
CA THR A 257 -4.07 16.51 -1.06
C THR A 257 -2.73 15.81 -0.86
N GLY A 258 -1.67 16.24 -1.55
CA GLY A 258 -0.40 15.52 -1.65
C GLY A 258 -0.46 14.24 -2.50
N GLU A 259 -1.61 13.95 -3.13
CA GLU A 259 -1.83 12.73 -3.90
C GLU A 259 -1.66 12.95 -5.41
N ALA A 260 -1.17 11.92 -6.10
CA ALA A 260 -1.04 11.90 -7.55
C ALA A 260 -2.40 11.65 -8.23
N ASP A 261 -3.23 12.68 -8.33
CA ASP A 261 -4.56 12.61 -8.91
C ASP A 261 -4.69 13.23 -10.31
N SER A 262 -5.84 13.00 -10.96
CA SER A 262 -6.12 13.47 -12.32
C SER A 262 -6.17 14.99 -12.45
N ARG A 263 -6.50 15.73 -11.37
CA ARG A 263 -6.49 17.20 -11.36
C ARG A 263 -5.07 17.74 -11.36
N THR A 264 -4.21 17.14 -10.55
CA THR A 264 -2.79 17.47 -10.45
C THR A 264 -2.12 17.24 -11.79
N ALA A 265 -2.31 16.05 -12.39
CA ALA A 265 -1.81 15.76 -13.73
C ALA A 265 -2.33 16.77 -14.77
N ALA A 266 -3.63 17.09 -14.75
CA ALA A 266 -4.21 18.05 -15.68
C ALA A 266 -3.63 19.46 -15.54
N ALA A 267 -3.41 19.93 -14.32
CA ALA A 267 -2.83 21.24 -14.06
C ALA A 267 -1.37 21.32 -14.56
N VAL A 268 -0.55 20.30 -14.29
CA VAL A 268 0.84 20.25 -14.78
C VAL A 268 0.86 20.25 -16.32
N PHE A 269 0.04 19.42 -16.96
CA PHE A 269 -0.03 19.36 -18.43
C PHE A 269 -0.59 20.64 -19.06
N ALA A 270 -1.56 21.30 -18.42
CA ALA A 270 -2.07 22.59 -18.91
C ALA A 270 -1.02 23.71 -18.80
N LEU A 271 -0.17 23.68 -17.77
CA LEU A 271 0.97 24.59 -17.66
C LEU A 271 2.04 24.27 -18.70
N LEU A 272 2.37 23.00 -18.90
CA LEU A 272 3.31 22.57 -19.94
C LEU A 272 2.81 22.95 -21.34
N ASP A 273 1.52 22.81 -21.61
CA ASP A 273 0.92 23.21 -22.89
C ASP A 273 1.15 24.70 -23.18
N LYS A 274 0.95 25.54 -22.17
CA LYS A 274 1.06 26.99 -22.29
C LYS A 274 2.49 27.50 -22.35
N TYR A 275 3.39 26.93 -21.55
CA TYR A 275 4.75 27.48 -21.35
C TYR A 275 5.87 26.62 -21.96
N PHE A 276 5.63 25.31 -22.18
CA PHE A 276 6.63 24.37 -22.69
C PHE A 276 6.04 23.37 -23.71
N PRO A 277 5.41 23.86 -24.81
CA PRO A 277 4.61 23.02 -25.71
C PRO A 277 5.40 21.86 -26.35
N GLU A 278 6.69 22.05 -26.64
CA GLU A 278 7.55 20.98 -27.19
C GLU A 278 7.76 19.83 -26.20
N GLN A 279 7.98 20.16 -24.92
CA GLN A 279 8.11 19.15 -23.86
C GLN A 279 6.77 18.46 -23.60
N ASN A 280 5.67 19.23 -23.61
CA ASN A 280 4.31 18.69 -23.49
C ASN A 280 4.03 17.67 -24.60
N GLN A 281 4.37 17.99 -25.84
CA GLN A 281 4.16 17.07 -26.98
C GLN A 281 4.93 15.75 -26.80
N ALA A 282 6.16 15.79 -26.30
CA ALA A 282 6.94 14.59 -26.01
C ALA A 282 6.32 13.74 -24.90
N LEU A 283 5.82 14.39 -23.84
CA LEU A 283 5.13 13.72 -22.74
C LEU A 283 3.79 13.11 -23.16
N LEU A 284 3.02 13.79 -24.01
CA LEU A 284 1.77 13.24 -24.56
C LEU A 284 2.01 12.05 -25.50
N ALA A 285 3.11 12.08 -26.27
CA ALA A 285 3.51 10.93 -27.08
C ALA A 285 3.89 9.72 -26.19
N ARG A 286 4.58 9.97 -25.07
CA ARG A 286 4.85 8.94 -24.06
C ARG A 286 3.56 8.43 -23.43
N TYR A 287 2.66 9.31 -23.01
CA TYR A 287 1.36 8.94 -22.44
C TYR A 287 0.58 8.01 -23.37
N ALA A 288 0.46 8.35 -24.65
CA ALA A 288 -0.20 7.49 -25.64
C ALA A 288 0.46 6.10 -25.74
N LYS A 289 1.79 6.02 -25.66
CA LYS A 289 2.51 4.74 -25.64
C LYS A 289 2.27 3.94 -24.37
N GLU A 290 2.24 4.59 -23.21
CA GLU A 290 1.94 3.94 -21.92
C GLU A 290 0.50 3.41 -21.89
N GLN A 291 -0.46 4.12 -22.47
CA GLN A 291 -1.84 3.65 -22.60
C GLN A 291 -1.95 2.44 -23.52
N LEU A 292 -1.27 2.46 -24.67
CA LEU A 292 -1.20 1.30 -25.57
C LEU A 292 -0.60 0.06 -24.89
N ASN A 293 0.43 0.26 -24.07
CA ASN A 293 1.02 -0.82 -23.29
C ASN A 293 0.11 -1.28 -22.15
N GLN A 294 -0.63 -0.40 -21.46
CA GLN A 294 -1.63 -0.84 -20.46
C GLN A 294 -2.75 -1.67 -21.09
N THR A 295 -3.18 -1.35 -22.31
CA THR A 295 -4.12 -2.19 -23.08
C THR A 295 -3.50 -3.45 -23.67
N ALA A 296 -2.16 -3.54 -23.72
CA ALA A 296 -1.44 -4.75 -24.13
C ALA A 296 -1.02 -5.63 -22.94
N ASP A 297 -0.83 -5.02 -21.77
CA ASP A 297 -0.59 -5.65 -20.45
C ASP A 297 -1.90 -6.08 -19.78
N SER A 298 -3.06 -5.75 -20.36
CA SER A 298 -4.23 -6.61 -20.21
C SER A 298 -3.98 -7.88 -21.01
N TYR A 299 -3.09 -8.73 -20.50
CA TYR A 299 -3.17 -10.16 -20.78
C TYR A 299 -4.65 -10.52 -20.62
N PRO A 300 -5.29 -11.22 -21.58
CA PRO A 300 -6.61 -11.77 -21.34
C PRO A 300 -6.54 -12.47 -19.99
N GLN A 301 -7.23 -11.93 -18.99
CA GLN A 301 -7.13 -12.43 -17.63
C GLN A 301 -7.69 -13.83 -17.71
N GLN A 302 -6.81 -14.83 -17.60
CA GLN A 302 -7.17 -16.23 -17.71
C GLN A 302 -8.45 -16.47 -16.90
N GLN A 303 -9.47 -17.06 -17.51
CA GLN A 303 -10.72 -17.40 -16.84
C GLN A 303 -10.79 -18.91 -16.60
N GLY A 304 -10.96 -19.29 -15.34
CA GLY A 304 -10.93 -20.69 -14.95
C GLY A 304 -9.53 -21.32 -15.03
N GLN A 305 -9.50 -22.63 -14.91
CA GLN A 305 -8.24 -23.41 -14.89
C GLN A 305 -7.72 -23.77 -16.28
N ILE A 306 -8.61 -23.80 -17.27
CA ILE A 306 -8.26 -23.88 -18.68
C ILE A 306 -8.97 -22.70 -19.34
N ASP A 307 -8.22 -21.93 -20.13
CA ASP A 307 -8.69 -20.81 -20.92
C ASP A 307 -7.81 -20.71 -22.18
N VAL A 308 -8.22 -21.37 -23.26
CA VAL A 308 -7.35 -21.60 -24.42
C VAL A 308 -8.11 -21.50 -25.74
N ILE A 309 -7.38 -21.18 -26.80
CA ILE A 309 -7.87 -21.26 -28.19
C ILE A 309 -7.37 -22.58 -28.79
N ALA A 310 -8.29 -23.37 -29.34
CA ALA A 310 -8.02 -24.63 -30.02
C ALA A 310 -8.51 -24.59 -31.49
N PRO A 311 -7.75 -25.11 -32.46
CA PRO A 311 -6.44 -25.74 -32.28
C PRO A 311 -5.34 -24.72 -31.97
N GLU A 312 -4.31 -25.14 -31.23
CA GLU A 312 -3.14 -24.32 -30.94
C GLU A 312 -2.54 -23.68 -32.21
N LEU A 313 -2.22 -22.39 -32.17
CA LEU A 313 -1.73 -21.63 -33.34
C LEU A 313 -0.40 -22.14 -33.90
N ALA A 314 0.44 -22.74 -33.07
CA ALA A 314 1.76 -23.26 -33.43
C ALA A 314 1.96 -24.68 -32.88
N PRO A 315 1.24 -25.68 -33.42
CA PRO A 315 1.23 -27.02 -32.86
C PRO A 315 2.57 -27.72 -33.09
N SER A 316 2.97 -28.56 -32.14
CA SER A 316 4.10 -29.48 -32.30
C SER A 316 3.80 -30.54 -33.37
N GLU A 317 4.83 -31.03 -34.06
CA GLU A 317 4.71 -32.22 -34.92
C GLU A 317 4.27 -33.47 -34.13
N ARG A 318 4.47 -33.46 -32.80
CA ARG A 318 4.06 -34.54 -31.90
C ARG A 318 2.60 -34.37 -31.48
N VAL A 319 1.66 -34.84 -32.31
CA VAL A 319 0.20 -34.67 -32.14
C VAL A 319 -0.33 -34.87 -30.71
N PHE A 320 0.21 -35.80 -29.91
CA PHE A 320 -0.26 -36.07 -28.54
C PHE A 320 0.18 -35.04 -27.48
N VAL A 321 0.89 -33.98 -27.85
CA VAL A 321 1.24 -32.88 -26.91
C VAL A 321 0.45 -31.60 -27.17
N ASN A 322 -0.32 -31.53 -28.26
CA ASN A 322 -1.13 -30.36 -28.63
C ASN A 322 -2.56 -30.52 -28.09
N ASP A 323 -3.22 -29.41 -27.76
CA ASP A 323 -4.65 -29.31 -27.44
C ASP A 323 -5.10 -30.27 -26.32
N ARG A 324 -4.20 -30.50 -25.36
CA ARG A 324 -4.36 -31.45 -24.25
C ARG A 324 -3.99 -30.80 -22.94
N TYR A 325 -4.94 -30.80 -22.00
CA TYR A 325 -4.83 -30.04 -20.76
C TYR A 325 -5.21 -30.88 -19.55
N GLY A 326 -4.64 -30.54 -18.39
CA GLY A 326 -5.00 -31.11 -17.09
C GLY A 326 -5.85 -30.13 -16.30
N PHE A 327 -6.88 -30.62 -15.62
CA PHE A 327 -7.74 -29.77 -14.78
C PHE A 327 -8.22 -30.50 -13.52
N LYS A 328 -8.36 -29.79 -12.41
CA LYS A 328 -8.89 -30.32 -11.16
C LYS A 328 -10.41 -30.36 -11.21
N SER A 329 -10.99 -31.50 -10.83
CA SER A 329 -12.43 -31.61 -10.58
C SER A 329 -12.71 -32.63 -9.47
N TYR A 330 -13.98 -32.75 -9.12
CA TYR A 330 -14.51 -33.75 -8.20
C TYR A 330 -15.42 -34.70 -8.97
N ALA A 331 -15.50 -35.96 -8.54
CA ALA A 331 -16.42 -36.91 -9.15
C ALA A 331 -17.86 -36.35 -9.18
N GLY A 332 -18.51 -36.40 -10.35
CA GLY A 332 -19.86 -35.85 -10.52
C GLY A 332 -19.92 -34.32 -10.68
N ARG A 333 -18.82 -33.63 -11.01
CA ARG A 333 -18.76 -32.16 -11.09
C ARG A 333 -18.03 -31.65 -12.35
N GLY A 334 -18.01 -30.33 -12.55
CA GLY A 334 -17.29 -29.68 -13.64
C GLY A 334 -18.21 -29.27 -14.79
N GLU A 335 -17.76 -28.25 -15.50
CA GLU A 335 -18.41 -27.63 -16.64
C GLU A 335 -17.34 -27.35 -17.71
N LEU A 336 -17.73 -27.41 -18.97
CA LEU A 336 -16.96 -27.02 -20.13
C LEU A 336 -17.74 -25.92 -20.84
N ILE A 337 -17.08 -24.79 -21.08
CA ILE A 337 -17.64 -23.66 -21.82
C ILE A 337 -16.92 -23.60 -23.17
N ILE A 338 -17.69 -23.42 -24.24
CA ILE A 338 -17.19 -23.40 -25.62
C ILE A 338 -17.78 -22.20 -26.33
N GLU A 339 -16.93 -21.41 -26.96
CA GLU A 339 -17.31 -20.35 -27.90
C GLU A 339 -16.57 -20.58 -29.21
N ALA A 340 -17.24 -20.35 -30.34
CA ALA A 340 -16.66 -20.54 -31.67
C ALA A 340 -16.59 -19.21 -32.43
N ASP A 341 -15.51 -18.99 -33.17
CA ASP A 341 -15.34 -17.81 -34.02
C ASP A 341 -16.23 -17.85 -35.28
N GLN A 342 -16.61 -19.05 -35.69
CA GLN A 342 -17.47 -19.35 -36.84
C GLN A 342 -18.18 -20.70 -36.64
N PRO A 343 -19.12 -21.10 -37.50
CA PRO A 343 -19.75 -22.42 -37.42
C PRO A 343 -18.71 -23.56 -37.42
N THR A 344 -18.59 -24.26 -36.29
CA THR A 344 -17.47 -25.17 -36.01
C THR A 344 -17.93 -26.49 -35.41
N SER A 345 -17.31 -27.60 -35.78
CA SER A 345 -17.47 -28.90 -35.10
C SER A 345 -16.12 -29.34 -34.51
N ALA A 346 -16.13 -30.01 -33.35
CA ALA A 346 -14.92 -30.59 -32.77
C ALA A 346 -15.21 -31.84 -31.94
N LYS A 347 -14.21 -32.72 -31.81
CA LYS A 347 -14.22 -33.84 -30.87
C LYS A 347 -13.51 -33.45 -29.59
N ILE A 348 -14.27 -33.42 -28.50
CA ILE A 348 -13.72 -33.14 -27.17
C ILE A 348 -13.90 -34.37 -26.30
N SER A 349 -12.84 -34.77 -25.60
CA SER A 349 -12.86 -35.90 -24.68
C SER A 349 -12.36 -35.50 -23.31
N VAL A 350 -12.97 -36.07 -22.27
CA VAL A 350 -12.53 -35.94 -20.88
C VAL A 350 -12.18 -37.32 -20.35
N ASN A 351 -10.96 -37.47 -19.82
CA ASN A 351 -10.44 -38.77 -19.37
C ASN A 351 -10.50 -39.88 -20.43
N GLY A 352 -10.34 -39.51 -21.70
CA GLY A 352 -10.41 -40.42 -22.84
C GLY A 352 -11.82 -40.77 -23.31
N GLU A 353 -12.87 -40.30 -22.62
CA GLU A 353 -14.26 -40.49 -23.02
C GLU A 353 -14.76 -39.30 -23.85
N LEU A 354 -15.31 -39.57 -25.04
CA LEU A 354 -15.85 -38.54 -25.91
C LEU A 354 -17.11 -37.90 -25.31
N LEU A 355 -17.20 -36.57 -25.38
CA LEU A 355 -18.38 -35.83 -24.96
C LEU A 355 -19.46 -35.91 -26.05
N SER A 356 -20.72 -36.01 -25.62
CA SER A 356 -21.88 -35.84 -26.50
C SER A 356 -22.16 -34.34 -26.63
N LEU A 357 -21.66 -33.73 -27.69
CA LEU A 357 -21.79 -32.30 -27.99
C LEU A 357 -22.74 -32.09 -29.17
N ASP A 358 -23.15 -30.85 -29.37
CA ASP A 358 -23.92 -30.46 -30.55
C ASP A 358 -23.09 -30.70 -31.83
N GLU A 359 -23.77 -30.96 -32.95
CA GLU A 359 -23.10 -31.29 -34.22
C GLU A 359 -22.26 -30.12 -34.76
N THR A 360 -22.66 -28.89 -34.42
CA THR A 360 -22.01 -27.64 -34.83
C THR A 360 -22.26 -26.57 -33.76
N PHE A 361 -21.21 -25.81 -33.44
CA PHE A 361 -21.23 -24.62 -32.59
C PHE A 361 -21.33 -23.39 -33.50
N ASP A 362 -22.35 -22.56 -33.31
CA ASP A 362 -22.56 -21.33 -34.06
C ASP A 362 -21.65 -20.21 -33.57
N ALA A 363 -21.33 -19.28 -34.47
CA ALA A 363 -20.62 -18.05 -34.13
C ALA A 363 -21.46 -17.24 -33.11
N ASP A 364 -20.78 -16.46 -32.26
CA ASP A 364 -21.39 -15.55 -31.28
C ASP A 364 -22.28 -16.24 -30.23
N SER A 365 -22.14 -17.57 -30.05
CA SER A 365 -22.91 -18.36 -29.08
C SER A 365 -22.00 -19.03 -28.05
N THR A 366 -22.41 -18.97 -26.78
CA THR A 366 -21.71 -19.65 -25.66
C THR A 366 -22.42 -20.94 -25.29
N TYR A 367 -21.72 -22.06 -25.40
CA TYR A 367 -22.22 -23.39 -25.05
C TYR A 367 -21.66 -23.85 -23.71
N ARG A 368 -22.52 -24.33 -22.81
CA ARG A 368 -22.11 -24.86 -21.49
C ARG A 368 -22.50 -26.32 -21.33
N TYR A 369 -21.52 -27.19 -21.16
CA TYR A 369 -21.71 -28.64 -21.03
C TYR A 369 -21.26 -29.14 -19.66
N SER A 370 -22.08 -29.98 -19.03
CA SER A 370 -21.69 -30.63 -17.78
C SER A 370 -20.67 -31.75 -18.00
N LEU A 371 -19.58 -31.72 -17.25
CA LEU A 371 -18.55 -32.76 -17.24
C LEU A 371 -18.80 -33.87 -16.21
N ALA A 372 -19.89 -33.76 -15.44
CA ALA A 372 -20.13 -34.56 -14.23
C ALA A 372 -20.02 -36.08 -14.43
N ARG A 373 -20.46 -36.60 -15.58
CA ARG A 373 -20.42 -38.05 -15.86
C ARG A 373 -19.01 -38.60 -16.15
N ARG A 374 -18.04 -37.74 -16.45
CA ARG A 374 -16.69 -38.12 -16.94
C ARG A 374 -15.57 -37.70 -15.99
N THR A 375 -15.84 -36.74 -15.11
CA THR A 375 -14.85 -36.30 -14.12
C THR A 375 -14.73 -37.28 -12.95
N ARG A 376 -13.50 -37.45 -12.47
CA ARG A 376 -13.13 -38.08 -11.20
C ARG A 376 -12.55 -37.05 -10.24
N THR A 377 -12.46 -37.42 -8.96
CA THR A 377 -11.80 -36.57 -7.95
C THR A 377 -10.30 -36.49 -8.22
N GLY A 378 -9.76 -35.26 -8.25
CA GLY A 378 -8.36 -34.98 -8.53
C GLY A 378 -8.16 -34.41 -9.93
N ILE A 379 -7.02 -34.72 -10.55
CA ILE A 379 -6.68 -34.25 -11.89
C ILE A 379 -7.37 -35.11 -12.96
N ASN A 380 -8.02 -34.41 -13.89
CA ASN A 380 -8.71 -34.91 -15.07
C ASN A 380 -7.98 -34.42 -16.32
N THR A 381 -8.16 -35.12 -17.44
CA THR A 381 -7.59 -34.72 -18.74
C THR A 381 -8.69 -34.20 -19.65
N LEU A 382 -8.37 -33.17 -20.43
CA LEU A 382 -9.17 -32.64 -21.53
C LEU A 382 -8.35 -32.81 -22.82
N ALA A 383 -8.97 -33.26 -23.90
CA ALA A 383 -8.35 -33.28 -25.22
C ALA A 383 -9.34 -32.80 -26.28
N ILE A 384 -8.90 -31.90 -27.13
CA ILE A 384 -9.67 -31.35 -28.26
C ILE A 384 -9.01 -31.84 -29.55
N ALA A 385 -9.83 -32.27 -30.51
CA ALA A 385 -9.37 -32.82 -31.78
C ALA A 385 -10.40 -32.58 -32.89
N ASP A 386 -9.98 -32.79 -34.13
CA ASP A 386 -10.84 -32.74 -35.32
C ASP A 386 -11.68 -31.45 -35.43
N VAL A 387 -11.08 -30.30 -35.09
CA VAL A 387 -11.72 -28.98 -35.26
C VAL A 387 -11.92 -28.73 -36.77
N SER A 388 -13.17 -28.47 -37.17
CA SER A 388 -13.56 -28.28 -38.57
C SER A 388 -14.56 -27.12 -38.70
N PRO A 389 -14.41 -26.23 -39.70
CA PRO A 389 -13.37 -26.23 -40.74
C PRO A 389 -11.96 -25.97 -40.16
N PRO A 390 -10.86 -26.34 -40.86
CA PRO A 390 -9.49 -26.14 -40.35
C PRO A 390 -9.11 -24.68 -40.05
N SER A 391 -9.89 -23.72 -40.56
CA SER A 391 -9.75 -22.29 -40.27
C SER A 391 -10.42 -21.84 -38.99
N ALA A 392 -11.25 -22.70 -38.37
CA ALA A 392 -12.01 -22.36 -37.19
C ALA A 392 -11.22 -22.45 -35.89
N GLN A 393 -11.64 -21.64 -34.93
CA GLN A 393 -11.08 -21.56 -33.60
C GLN A 393 -12.19 -21.69 -32.56
N LEU A 394 -11.92 -22.54 -31.57
CA LEU A 394 -12.75 -22.71 -30.39
C LEU A 394 -12.03 -22.09 -29.20
N HIS A 395 -12.71 -21.17 -28.53
CA HIS A 395 -12.35 -20.75 -27.20
C HIS A 395 -12.94 -21.75 -26.20
N ILE A 396 -12.05 -22.39 -25.44
CA ILE A 396 -12.39 -23.47 -24.51
C ILE A 396 -12.04 -23.04 -23.10
N GLN A 397 -13.05 -23.07 -22.23
CA GLN A 397 -12.86 -22.78 -20.81
C GLN A 397 -13.35 -23.93 -19.92
N VAL A 398 -12.59 -24.17 -18.85
CA VAL A 398 -13.02 -25.05 -17.76
C VAL A 398 -12.89 -24.27 -16.45
N PRO A 399 -14.00 -23.93 -15.78
CA PRO A 399 -13.97 -23.24 -14.49
C PRO A 399 -13.31 -24.09 -13.38
N TYR A 400 -12.77 -23.42 -12.36
CA TYR A 400 -12.30 -24.04 -11.13
C TYR A 400 -13.46 -24.60 -10.29
N PRO A 401 -13.23 -25.65 -9.49
CA PRO A 401 -14.24 -26.16 -8.57
C PRO A 401 -14.68 -25.15 -7.50
N VAL A 402 -15.99 -24.92 -7.37
CA VAL A 402 -16.59 -24.11 -6.29
C VAL A 402 -17.01 -24.94 -5.08
N LEU A 403 -17.26 -24.34 -3.91
CA LEU A 403 -17.78 -25.06 -2.75
C LEU A 403 -19.25 -25.48 -2.93
N ARG A 404 -19.62 -26.65 -2.41
CA ARG A 404 -21.02 -27.06 -2.21
C ARG A 404 -21.28 -27.34 -0.73
N ASP A 405 -22.40 -26.87 -0.19
CA ASP A 405 -22.79 -27.20 1.17
C ASP A 405 -23.22 -28.67 1.25
N ASN A 406 -22.64 -29.41 2.18
CA ASN A 406 -23.00 -30.80 2.44
C ASN A 406 -23.02 -31.09 3.96
N THR A 407 -23.19 -30.05 4.77
CA THR A 407 -23.11 -30.10 6.24
C THR A 407 -24.11 -31.08 6.84
N GLN A 408 -25.34 -31.12 6.31
CA GLN A 408 -26.40 -31.99 6.81
C GLN A 408 -26.05 -33.49 6.74
N ALA A 409 -25.36 -33.92 5.69
CA ALA A 409 -24.96 -35.32 5.51
C ALA A 409 -23.85 -35.76 6.48
N TYR A 410 -23.13 -34.81 7.08
CA TYR A 410 -21.95 -35.05 7.91
C TYR A 410 -22.18 -34.67 9.39
N LYS A 411 -23.39 -34.24 9.75
CA LYS A 411 -23.71 -33.70 11.09
C LYS A 411 -23.27 -34.61 12.24
N SER A 412 -23.52 -35.91 12.16
CA SER A 412 -23.18 -36.87 13.23
C SER A 412 -21.69 -37.22 13.31
N GLN A 413 -20.91 -36.92 12.27
CA GLN A 413 -19.49 -37.31 12.15
C GLN A 413 -18.58 -36.47 13.06
N PHE A 414 -19.05 -35.30 13.51
CA PHE A 414 -18.28 -34.35 14.29
C PHE A 414 -18.73 -34.24 15.76
N SER A 415 -19.44 -35.24 16.28
CA SER A 415 -19.98 -35.24 17.65
C SER A 415 -18.90 -35.06 18.73
N ALA A 416 -17.71 -35.65 18.55
CA ALA A 416 -16.59 -35.46 19.47
C ALA A 416 -16.07 -34.01 19.47
N VAL A 417 -16.00 -33.39 18.28
CA VAL A 417 -15.64 -31.97 18.14
C VAL A 417 -16.68 -31.09 18.82
N ASP A 418 -17.96 -31.36 18.56
CA ASP A 418 -19.08 -30.63 19.16
C ASP A 418 -19.08 -30.76 20.69
N ALA A 419 -18.82 -31.96 21.21
CA ALA A 419 -18.76 -32.21 22.66
C ALA A 419 -17.64 -31.41 23.33
N LEU A 420 -16.43 -31.41 22.75
CA LEU A 420 -15.29 -30.68 23.33
C LEU A 420 -15.54 -29.16 23.33
N ILE A 421 -15.99 -28.58 22.21
CA ILE A 421 -16.22 -27.13 22.13
C ILE A 421 -17.35 -26.72 23.09
N ASN A 422 -18.45 -27.47 23.15
CA ASN A 422 -19.55 -27.16 24.08
C ASN A 422 -19.13 -27.30 25.55
N GLN A 423 -18.32 -28.31 25.88
CA GLN A 423 -17.77 -28.46 27.22
C GLN A 423 -16.90 -27.25 27.60
N ASP A 424 -16.01 -26.80 26.71
CA ASP A 424 -15.18 -25.61 26.95
C ASP A 424 -16.07 -24.36 27.17
N ILE A 425 -17.15 -24.22 26.41
CA ILE A 425 -18.10 -23.10 26.56
C ILE A 425 -18.82 -23.14 27.91
N GLU A 426 -19.32 -24.31 28.31
CA GLU A 426 -19.93 -24.50 29.63
C GLU A 426 -18.98 -24.10 30.76
N GLN A 427 -17.68 -24.35 30.57
CA GLN A 427 -16.64 -24.05 31.55
C GLN A 427 -16.09 -22.61 31.51
N GLY A 428 -16.41 -21.80 30.50
CA GLY A 428 -15.96 -20.40 30.46
C GLY A 428 -15.53 -19.87 29.09
N PHE A 429 -15.29 -20.74 28.11
CA PHE A 429 -14.85 -20.33 26.78
C PHE A 429 -15.91 -19.47 26.06
N PRO A 430 -15.55 -18.35 25.41
CA PRO A 430 -16.53 -17.39 24.91
C PRO A 430 -17.36 -17.95 23.74
N GLY A 431 -16.72 -18.26 22.60
CA GLY A 431 -17.41 -18.78 21.43
C GLY A 431 -16.48 -19.09 20.27
N ALA A 432 -17.04 -19.78 19.26
CA ALA A 432 -16.31 -20.20 18.08
C ALA A 432 -17.22 -20.36 16.85
N VAL A 433 -16.64 -20.26 15.67
CA VAL A 433 -17.19 -20.75 14.42
C VAL A 433 -16.19 -21.72 13.79
N LEU A 434 -16.64 -22.94 13.50
CA LEU A 434 -15.85 -23.96 12.82
C LEU A 434 -16.44 -24.26 11.43
N VAL A 435 -15.61 -24.13 10.41
CA VAL A 435 -15.88 -24.59 9.05
C VAL A 435 -14.85 -25.64 8.64
N VAL A 436 -15.32 -26.76 8.08
CA VAL A 436 -14.47 -27.81 7.53
C VAL A 436 -14.85 -28.05 6.07
N VAL A 437 -13.86 -27.89 5.19
CA VAL A 437 -13.95 -28.16 3.75
C VAL A 437 -13.26 -29.47 3.45
N LYS A 438 -13.90 -30.34 2.66
CA LYS A 438 -13.31 -31.59 2.18
C LYS A 438 -13.81 -31.91 0.78
N ASN A 439 -12.92 -32.16 -0.17
CA ASN A 439 -13.28 -32.59 -1.52
C ASN A 439 -14.27 -31.61 -2.20
N GLY A 440 -14.05 -30.30 -2.07
CA GLY A 440 -14.91 -29.26 -2.65
C GLY A 440 -16.26 -29.09 -1.97
N LYS A 441 -16.43 -29.65 -0.77
CA LYS A 441 -17.68 -29.58 0.01
C LYS A 441 -17.43 -28.97 1.37
N VAL A 442 -18.35 -28.13 1.84
CA VAL A 442 -18.42 -27.75 3.26
C VAL A 442 -19.12 -28.90 3.99
N ILE A 443 -18.37 -29.62 4.82
CA ILE A 443 -18.87 -30.79 5.58
C ILE A 443 -19.15 -30.46 7.04
N LYS A 444 -18.67 -29.31 7.53
CA LYS A 444 -19.07 -28.74 8.82
C LYS A 444 -19.15 -27.23 8.73
N ARG A 445 -20.18 -26.67 9.34
CA ARG A 445 -20.38 -25.24 9.58
C ARG A 445 -21.19 -25.12 10.86
N THR A 446 -20.56 -24.69 11.95
CA THR A 446 -21.25 -24.62 13.25
C THR A 446 -20.72 -23.43 14.03
N ALA A 447 -21.65 -22.65 14.59
CA ALA A 447 -21.38 -21.60 15.56
C ALA A 447 -21.65 -22.12 16.96
N TYR A 448 -20.79 -21.74 17.91
CA TYR A 448 -20.84 -22.17 19.29
C TYR A 448 -20.69 -20.98 20.22
N GLY A 449 -21.42 -20.98 21.34
CA GLY A 449 -21.27 -19.99 22.40
C GLY A 449 -21.69 -18.59 21.95
N TYR A 450 -20.86 -17.60 22.29
CA TYR A 450 -21.24 -16.20 22.25
C TYR A 450 -20.18 -15.35 21.54
N GLN A 451 -20.63 -14.46 20.66
CA GLN A 451 -19.77 -13.45 20.03
C GLN A 451 -19.36 -12.36 21.04
N LYS A 452 -20.18 -12.13 22.07
CA LYS A 452 -19.86 -11.27 23.23
C LYS A 452 -20.44 -11.88 24.50
N ARG A 453 -19.57 -12.34 25.40
CA ARG A 453 -19.91 -13.08 26.64
C ARG A 453 -19.72 -12.24 27.90
N PHE A 454 -18.71 -11.39 27.96
CA PHE A 454 -18.30 -10.67 29.17
C PHE A 454 -18.45 -9.16 29.01
N ASP A 455 -18.60 -8.46 30.14
CA ASP A 455 -18.49 -7.01 30.24
C ASP A 455 -17.05 -6.56 30.54
N GLU A 456 -16.83 -5.23 30.64
CA GLU A 456 -15.51 -4.64 30.93
C GLU A 456 -14.97 -5.02 32.32
N ASN A 457 -15.82 -5.47 33.24
CA ASN A 457 -15.45 -5.87 34.59
C ASN A 457 -15.16 -7.38 34.69
N GLU A 458 -14.94 -8.02 33.53
CA GLU A 458 -14.66 -9.44 33.40
C GLU A 458 -15.82 -10.34 33.90
N GLN A 459 -17.02 -9.78 34.03
CA GLN A 459 -18.21 -10.50 34.47
C GLN A 459 -19.04 -11.01 33.27
N PRO A 460 -19.63 -12.21 33.34
CA PRO A 460 -20.57 -12.67 32.31
C PRO A 460 -21.75 -11.70 32.18
N LEU A 461 -22.11 -11.35 30.94
CA LEU A 461 -23.28 -10.54 30.64
C LEU A 461 -24.55 -11.28 31.05
N SER A 462 -25.55 -10.54 31.55
CA SER A 462 -26.89 -11.09 31.79
C SER A 462 -27.58 -11.55 30.50
N HIS A 463 -27.27 -10.89 29.38
CA HIS A 463 -27.77 -11.20 28.04
C HIS A 463 -26.58 -11.24 27.07
N PRO A 464 -25.81 -12.34 27.04
CA PRO A 464 -24.69 -12.45 26.11
C PRO A 464 -25.19 -12.54 24.66
N GLN A 465 -24.39 -12.03 23.72
CA GLN A 465 -24.76 -12.04 22.30
C GLN A 465 -24.40 -13.39 21.69
N PRO A 466 -25.37 -14.14 21.11
CA PRO A 466 -25.10 -15.46 20.56
C PRO A 466 -24.18 -15.41 19.35
N MET A 467 -23.29 -16.39 19.25
CA MET A 467 -22.43 -16.57 18.08
C MET A 467 -23.26 -17.00 16.86
N ARG A 468 -22.94 -16.49 15.67
CA ARG A 468 -23.60 -16.87 14.41
C ARG A 468 -22.59 -17.35 13.40
N THR A 469 -23.04 -18.13 12.43
CA THR A 469 -22.15 -18.64 11.36
C THR A 469 -21.66 -17.55 10.41
N ASP A 470 -22.29 -16.38 10.43
CA ASP A 470 -21.93 -15.20 9.65
C ASP A 470 -21.27 -14.09 10.50
N THR A 471 -20.94 -14.37 11.78
CA THR A 471 -20.18 -13.45 12.63
C THR A 471 -18.80 -13.18 12.01
N LEU A 472 -18.42 -11.91 11.98
CA LEU A 472 -17.11 -11.43 11.51
C LEU A 472 -16.08 -11.47 12.64
N PHE A 473 -14.85 -11.90 12.34
CA PHE A 473 -13.76 -11.97 13.30
C PHE A 473 -12.58 -11.12 12.85
N ASP A 474 -11.93 -10.46 13.81
CA ASP A 474 -10.56 -9.97 13.62
C ASP A 474 -9.64 -11.17 13.42
N LEU A 475 -9.07 -11.29 12.24
CA LEU A 475 -8.25 -12.43 11.85
C LEU A 475 -6.84 -12.40 12.46
N ALA A 476 -6.43 -11.27 13.05
CA ALA A 476 -5.06 -11.04 13.50
C ALA A 476 -4.06 -11.50 12.43
N SER A 477 -3.09 -12.35 12.78
CA SER A 477 -2.04 -12.79 11.84
C SER A 477 -2.50 -13.70 10.70
N ASN A 478 -3.76 -14.15 10.64
CA ASN A 478 -4.28 -14.74 9.40
C ASN A 478 -4.35 -13.68 8.26
N THR A 479 -4.31 -12.39 8.58
CA THR A 479 -4.12 -11.26 7.62
C THR A 479 -2.87 -11.46 6.76
N LYS A 480 -1.77 -11.96 7.35
CA LYS A 480 -0.52 -12.22 6.61
C LYS A 480 -0.78 -13.08 5.39
N MET A 481 -1.54 -14.15 5.56
CA MET A 481 -1.88 -15.07 4.49
C MET A 481 -2.90 -14.48 3.54
N PHE A 482 -4.07 -14.11 4.07
CA PHE A 482 -5.26 -13.83 3.26
C PHE A 482 -5.31 -12.43 2.67
N ALA A 483 -4.46 -11.50 3.11
CA ALA A 483 -4.26 -10.20 2.46
C ALA A 483 -2.88 -10.16 1.79
N THR A 484 -1.82 -10.02 2.59
CA THR A 484 -0.48 -9.67 2.09
C THR A 484 0.12 -10.74 1.21
N THR A 485 0.11 -12.01 1.63
CA THR A 485 0.68 -13.11 0.83
C THR A 485 -0.12 -13.31 -0.46
N LEU A 486 -1.46 -13.30 -0.42
CA LEU A 486 -2.28 -13.39 -1.65
C LEU A 486 -2.03 -12.21 -2.60
N ALA A 487 -1.90 -10.99 -2.08
CA ALA A 487 -1.58 -9.80 -2.87
C ALA A 487 -0.23 -9.94 -3.56
N LEU A 488 0.78 -10.42 -2.85
CA LEU A 488 2.11 -10.67 -3.41
C LEU A 488 2.11 -11.80 -4.45
N MET A 489 1.34 -12.87 -4.23
CA MET A 489 1.18 -13.95 -5.21
C MET A 489 0.52 -13.45 -6.50
N HIS A 490 -0.52 -12.63 -6.39
CA HIS A 490 -1.16 -11.97 -7.55
C HIS A 490 -0.19 -11.03 -8.29
N LEU A 491 0.65 -10.28 -7.56
CA LEU A 491 1.69 -9.44 -8.16
C LEU A 491 2.82 -10.24 -8.82
N VAL A 492 3.17 -11.42 -8.29
CA VAL A 492 4.14 -12.33 -8.92
C VAL A 492 3.59 -12.89 -10.22
N ASP A 493 2.34 -13.35 -10.20
CA ASP A 493 1.71 -13.96 -11.37
C ASP A 493 1.54 -12.94 -12.52
N SER A 494 1.19 -11.70 -12.19
CA SER A 494 1.15 -10.58 -13.14
C SER A 494 2.52 -10.01 -13.53
N GLY A 495 3.62 -10.60 -13.08
CA GLY A 495 4.99 -10.18 -13.41
C GLY A 495 5.42 -8.84 -12.79
N LYS A 496 4.62 -8.26 -11.88
CA LYS A 496 4.90 -6.99 -11.20
C LYS A 496 5.82 -7.13 -9.97
N LEU A 497 5.98 -8.35 -9.46
CA LEU A 497 6.87 -8.65 -8.34
C LEU A 497 7.68 -9.92 -8.59
N ASP A 498 9.00 -9.82 -8.42
CA ASP A 498 9.92 -10.93 -8.24
C ASP A 498 10.39 -10.97 -6.77
N VAL A 499 10.05 -12.07 -6.08
CA VAL A 499 10.37 -12.29 -4.67
C VAL A 499 11.88 -12.40 -4.40
N THR A 500 12.69 -12.65 -5.44
CA THR A 500 14.15 -12.78 -5.33
C THR A 500 14.88 -11.45 -5.40
N GLN A 501 14.19 -10.38 -5.81
CA GLN A 501 14.76 -9.04 -5.86
C GLN A 501 15.02 -8.49 -4.44
N PRO A 502 16.04 -7.62 -4.29
CA PRO A 502 16.22 -6.83 -3.09
C PRO A 502 14.98 -5.98 -2.79
N ILE A 503 14.66 -5.77 -1.52
CA ILE A 503 13.55 -4.89 -1.10
C ILE A 503 13.73 -3.48 -1.69
N GLN A 504 14.98 -3.02 -1.77
CA GLN A 504 15.38 -1.74 -2.36
C GLN A 504 14.89 -1.55 -3.81
N HIS A 505 14.69 -2.64 -4.55
CA HIS A 505 14.15 -2.57 -5.92
C HIS A 505 12.76 -1.92 -5.94
N TYR A 506 11.92 -2.26 -4.97
CA TYR A 506 10.56 -1.71 -4.85
C TYR A 506 10.50 -0.48 -3.94
N LEU A 507 11.39 -0.40 -2.94
CA LEU A 507 11.51 0.72 -2.00
C LEU A 507 12.91 1.35 -2.12
N PRO A 508 13.18 2.23 -3.10
CA PRO A 508 14.52 2.78 -3.35
C PRO A 508 15.17 3.45 -2.15
N GLU A 509 14.39 3.98 -1.22
CA GLU A 509 14.81 4.60 0.04
C GLU A 509 15.25 3.57 1.12
N TYR A 510 14.98 2.28 0.92
CA TYR A 510 15.37 1.18 1.80
C TYR A 510 16.88 0.90 1.69
N ARG A 511 17.68 1.77 2.31
CA ARG A 511 19.16 1.81 2.20
C ARG A 511 19.84 1.88 3.57
N GLY A 512 21.10 1.47 3.60
CA GLY A 512 21.98 1.54 4.77
C GLY A 512 21.81 0.37 5.73
N ALA A 513 22.82 0.18 6.59
CA ALA A 513 22.87 -0.85 7.63
C ALA A 513 22.68 -2.30 7.12
N GLY A 514 22.93 -2.58 5.83
CA GLY A 514 22.81 -3.91 5.24
C GLY A 514 21.44 -4.26 4.67
N ARG A 515 20.53 -3.27 4.58
CA ARG A 515 19.20 -3.37 3.94
C ARG A 515 19.27 -3.82 2.48
N GLU A 516 20.30 -3.38 1.76
CA GLU A 516 20.52 -3.69 0.34
C GLU A 516 20.67 -5.20 0.07
N ALA A 517 21.06 -5.96 1.09
CA ALA A 517 21.23 -7.41 1.00
C ALA A 517 19.94 -8.20 1.32
N ARG A 518 18.83 -7.54 1.69
CA ARG A 518 17.57 -8.19 2.05
C ARG A 518 16.64 -8.26 0.86
N ARG A 519 16.11 -9.45 0.61
CA ARG A 519 15.17 -9.74 -0.48
C ARG A 519 13.74 -9.78 0.04
N VAL A 520 12.77 -9.62 -0.87
CA VAL A 520 11.35 -9.80 -0.55
C VAL A 520 11.10 -11.20 0.03
N SER A 521 11.76 -12.23 -0.52
CA SER A 521 11.70 -13.60 0.00
C SER A 521 12.18 -13.72 1.45
N ASP A 522 13.12 -12.89 1.90
CA ASP A 522 13.63 -12.92 3.27
C ASP A 522 12.58 -12.38 4.26
N LEU A 523 11.78 -11.40 3.86
CA LEU A 523 10.64 -10.93 4.66
C LEU A 523 9.57 -12.03 4.76
N LEU A 524 9.15 -12.57 3.62
CA LEU A 524 8.09 -13.59 3.49
C LEU A 524 8.36 -14.86 4.31
N SER A 525 9.63 -15.24 4.42
CA SER A 525 10.08 -16.45 5.13
C SER A 525 10.63 -16.17 6.52
N HIS A 526 10.46 -14.95 7.04
CA HIS A 526 10.91 -14.54 8.36
C HIS A 526 12.44 -14.61 8.59
N LYS A 527 13.24 -14.53 7.53
CA LYS A 527 14.70 -14.65 7.54
C LYS A 527 15.47 -13.33 7.47
N SER A 528 14.76 -12.21 7.34
CA SER A 528 15.34 -10.86 7.21
C SER A 528 16.22 -10.42 8.38
N GLY A 529 16.04 -11.00 9.57
CA GLY A 529 16.75 -10.64 10.79
C GLY A 529 16.11 -9.50 11.58
N TYR A 530 14.93 -9.01 11.18
CA TYR A 530 14.14 -8.07 11.98
C TYR A 530 13.64 -8.70 13.29
N ALA A 531 13.49 -7.86 14.31
CA ALA A 531 12.87 -8.23 15.58
C ALA A 531 11.43 -8.75 15.38
N PRO A 532 10.90 -9.58 16.31
CA PRO A 532 9.52 -10.04 16.25
C PRO A 532 8.49 -8.91 16.17
N SER A 533 8.74 -7.81 16.89
CA SER A 533 7.87 -6.65 16.95
C SER A 533 8.68 -5.41 17.31
N ILE A 534 8.23 -4.25 16.83
CA ILE A 534 8.63 -2.93 17.33
C ILE A 534 7.35 -2.24 17.78
N ASN A 535 7.31 -1.81 19.04
CA ASN A 535 6.12 -1.22 19.64
C ASN A 535 6.09 0.29 19.34
N PHE A 536 5.92 0.65 18.07
CA PHE A 536 5.89 2.06 17.65
C PHE A 536 4.85 2.87 18.42
N TYR A 537 3.74 2.27 18.82
CA TYR A 537 2.66 2.94 19.52
C TYR A 537 2.93 3.27 21.00
N ASP A 538 4.12 2.92 21.53
CA ASP A 538 4.48 3.05 22.94
C ASP A 538 5.78 3.87 23.12
N PRO A 539 5.76 5.01 23.84
CA PRO A 539 6.97 5.80 24.10
C PRO A 539 8.02 5.06 24.95
N GLU A 540 7.62 4.05 25.73
CA GLU A 540 8.51 3.23 26.56
C GLU A 540 9.10 2.02 25.80
N ASN A 541 8.92 1.96 24.48
CA ASN A 541 9.47 0.89 23.67
C ASN A 541 11.02 0.77 23.82
N PRO A 542 11.60 -0.44 23.75
CA PRO A 542 13.03 -0.65 24.01
C PRO A 542 14.02 0.07 23.07
N LEU A 543 13.56 0.57 21.92
CA LEU A 543 14.41 1.30 20.97
C LEU A 543 14.45 2.82 21.25
N GLY A 544 13.69 3.26 22.25
CA GLY A 544 13.60 4.64 22.73
C GLY A 544 12.52 5.47 22.04
N GLU A 545 12.30 6.67 22.58
CA GLU A 545 11.27 7.63 22.15
C GLU A 545 11.33 7.96 20.64
N ARG A 546 12.52 7.89 20.01
CA ARG A 546 12.66 8.12 18.56
C ARG A 546 11.88 7.14 17.67
N PHE A 547 11.51 5.98 18.21
CA PHE A 547 10.70 4.97 17.51
C PHE A 547 9.23 5.03 17.91
N TYR A 548 8.83 6.00 18.73
CA TYR A 548 7.43 6.24 19.06
C TYR A 548 6.74 6.95 17.88
N SER A 549 5.62 6.38 17.44
CA SER A 549 4.79 6.83 16.33
C SER A 549 3.39 6.23 16.45
N GLN A 550 2.38 7.09 16.40
CA GLN A 550 0.99 6.73 16.13
C GLN A 550 0.50 7.34 14.80
N SER A 551 1.41 7.44 13.82
CA SER A 551 1.15 7.94 12.47
C SER A 551 1.63 6.92 11.43
N LYS A 552 0.75 6.52 10.49
CA LYS A 552 1.13 5.58 9.41
C LYS A 552 2.33 6.07 8.63
N GLN A 553 2.35 7.35 8.26
CA GLN A 553 3.44 7.96 7.51
C GLN A 553 4.77 7.82 8.26
N HIS A 554 4.83 8.29 9.51
CA HIS A 554 6.08 8.27 10.28
C HIS A 554 6.52 6.84 10.61
N THR A 555 5.60 5.94 10.94
CA THR A 555 5.90 4.51 11.16
C THR A 555 6.48 3.87 9.90
N SER A 556 5.93 4.18 8.73
CA SER A 556 6.42 3.66 7.44
C SER A 556 7.83 4.15 7.16
N GLU A 557 8.12 5.44 7.39
CA GLU A 557 9.48 5.99 7.27
C GLU A 557 10.46 5.29 8.21
N LEU A 558 10.08 5.09 9.47
CA LEU A 558 10.91 4.38 10.46
C LEU A 558 11.16 2.93 10.05
N LEU A 559 10.13 2.20 9.60
CA LEU A 559 10.25 0.81 9.12
C LEU A 559 11.24 0.71 7.97
N ILE A 560 11.11 1.60 7.00
CA ILE A 560 11.89 1.57 5.76
C ILE A 560 13.34 1.98 6.03
N THR A 561 13.56 3.04 6.81
CA THR A 561 14.88 3.69 6.90
C THR A 561 15.65 3.39 8.17
N GLN A 562 14.97 3.08 9.28
CA GLN A 562 15.59 3.08 10.62
C GLN A 562 15.41 1.80 11.44
N ALA A 563 14.39 0.97 11.18
CA ALA A 563 14.14 -0.25 11.93
C ALA A 563 15.40 -1.13 12.04
N PRO A 564 15.86 -1.48 13.25
CA PRO A 564 17.10 -2.23 13.42
C PRO A 564 16.90 -3.72 13.11
N PHE A 565 18.01 -4.39 12.79
CA PHE A 565 18.06 -5.85 12.70
C PHE A 565 18.55 -6.43 14.04
N ASP A 566 17.85 -7.44 14.55
CA ASP A 566 18.27 -8.21 15.74
C ASP A 566 19.34 -9.26 15.37
N SER A 567 19.37 -9.68 14.10
CA SER A 567 20.31 -10.67 13.61
C SER A 567 20.65 -10.49 12.13
N GLY A 568 21.71 -11.17 11.67
CA GLY A 568 22.11 -11.18 10.26
C GLY A 568 21.13 -11.93 9.35
N ASN A 569 21.19 -11.66 8.03
CA ASN A 569 20.27 -12.25 7.05
C ASN A 569 20.37 -13.76 7.05
N GLY A 570 19.23 -14.44 7.01
CA GLY A 570 19.16 -15.89 6.85
C GLY A 570 19.83 -16.70 7.96
N LEU A 571 20.27 -16.05 9.05
CA LEU A 571 20.86 -16.74 10.19
C LEU A 571 19.80 -17.55 10.93
N ASN A 572 18.64 -16.94 11.18
CA ASN A 572 17.48 -17.50 11.87
C ASN A 572 16.19 -17.16 11.10
N ALA A 573 15.13 -17.95 11.31
CA ALA A 573 13.77 -17.60 10.90
C ALA A 573 12.97 -17.13 12.13
N THR A 574 12.90 -15.83 12.34
CA THR A 574 12.24 -15.19 13.48
C THR A 574 10.91 -14.61 13.03
N TYR A 575 9.81 -15.17 13.53
CA TYR A 575 8.47 -14.67 13.24
C TYR A 575 8.39 -13.18 13.61
N SER A 576 8.09 -12.33 12.61
CA SER A 576 8.24 -10.88 12.71
C SER A 576 7.07 -10.16 12.02
N ASP A 577 6.42 -9.27 12.76
CA ASP A 577 5.40 -8.38 12.24
C ASP A 577 6.00 -7.30 11.34
N THR A 578 7.18 -6.78 11.69
CA THR A 578 7.95 -5.80 10.90
C THR A 578 8.12 -6.24 9.45
N ASN A 579 8.37 -7.54 9.23
CA ASN A 579 8.47 -8.09 7.88
C ASN A 579 7.21 -7.89 7.06
N PHE A 580 6.06 -8.19 7.66
CA PHE A 580 4.79 -8.12 6.96
C PHE A 580 4.25 -6.69 6.85
N MET A 581 4.58 -5.81 7.80
CA MET A 581 4.34 -4.37 7.63
C MET A 581 5.09 -3.84 6.40
N LEU A 582 6.39 -4.17 6.26
CA LEU A 582 7.19 -3.81 5.07
C LEU A 582 6.63 -4.43 3.79
N LEU A 583 6.19 -5.70 3.81
CA LEU A 583 5.55 -6.34 2.65
C LEU A 583 4.25 -5.64 2.24
N GLY A 584 3.45 -5.17 3.22
CA GLY A 584 2.29 -4.32 2.94
C GLY A 584 2.67 -3.04 2.21
N LEU A 585 3.72 -2.34 2.68
CA LEU A 585 4.24 -1.14 2.01
C LEU A 585 4.79 -1.41 0.60
N ILE A 586 5.36 -2.60 0.35
CA ILE A 586 5.77 -3.01 -1.00
C ILE A 586 4.55 -3.17 -1.91
N VAL A 587 3.46 -3.79 -1.45
CA VAL A 587 2.20 -3.88 -2.22
C VAL A 587 1.69 -2.48 -2.54
N GLU A 588 1.62 -1.60 -1.55
CA GLU A 588 1.17 -0.22 -1.75
C GLU A 588 2.05 0.53 -2.76
N ARG A 589 3.38 0.34 -2.67
CA ARG A 589 4.32 0.98 -3.58
C ARG A 589 4.22 0.50 -5.03
N ILE A 590 4.05 -0.80 -5.24
CA ILE A 590 3.94 -1.39 -6.59
C ILE A 590 2.62 -1.01 -7.25
N THR A 591 1.54 -0.99 -6.47
CA THR A 591 0.18 -0.81 -7.00
C THR A 591 -0.26 0.64 -7.05
N GLY A 592 0.35 1.51 -6.22
CA GLY A 592 -0.15 2.87 -6.00
C GLY A 592 -1.46 2.92 -5.21
N MET A 593 -1.93 1.78 -4.67
CA MET A 593 -3.19 1.66 -3.94
C MET A 593 -2.91 1.31 -2.47
N PRO A 594 -3.71 1.80 -1.51
CA PRO A 594 -3.71 1.28 -0.15
C PRO A 594 -3.92 -0.24 -0.12
N LEU A 595 -3.27 -0.93 0.81
CA LEU A 595 -3.29 -2.41 0.87
C LEU A 595 -4.72 -2.96 0.96
N ASP A 596 -5.61 -2.31 1.69
CA ASP A 596 -7.00 -2.74 1.84
C ASP A 596 -7.78 -2.65 0.52
N ARG A 597 -7.64 -1.52 -0.21
CA ARG A 597 -8.27 -1.33 -1.52
C ARG A 597 -7.80 -2.36 -2.52
N TYR A 598 -6.48 -2.59 -2.60
CA TYR A 598 -5.95 -3.58 -3.52
C TYR A 598 -6.47 -4.99 -3.21
N CYS A 599 -6.46 -5.40 -1.94
CA CYS A 599 -7.00 -6.72 -1.55
C CYS A 599 -8.50 -6.85 -1.88
N GLU A 600 -9.29 -5.83 -1.54
CA GLU A 600 -10.74 -5.85 -1.74
C GLU A 600 -11.14 -5.87 -3.22
N GLU A 601 -10.52 -5.02 -4.05
CA GLU A 601 -10.86 -4.88 -5.47
C GLU A 601 -10.30 -6.03 -6.32
N TRP A 602 -9.05 -6.45 -6.09
CA TRP A 602 -8.36 -7.38 -6.98
C TRP A 602 -8.40 -8.83 -6.51
N LEU A 603 -8.66 -9.09 -5.22
CA LEU A 603 -8.68 -10.46 -4.69
C LEU A 603 -10.07 -10.88 -4.23
N TYR A 604 -10.78 -10.05 -3.47
CA TYR A 604 -12.01 -10.46 -2.80
C TYR A 604 -13.27 -10.28 -3.66
N GLN A 605 -13.44 -9.11 -4.27
CA GLN A 605 -14.58 -8.83 -5.14
C GLN A 605 -14.69 -9.80 -6.33
N PRO A 606 -13.61 -10.16 -7.05
CA PRO A 606 -13.68 -11.14 -8.15
C PRO A 606 -14.08 -12.54 -7.69
N LEU A 607 -13.90 -12.86 -6.40
CA LEU A 607 -14.34 -14.10 -5.78
C LEU A 607 -15.76 -14.01 -5.18
N GLY A 608 -16.41 -12.86 -5.28
CA GLY A 608 -17.72 -12.58 -4.69
C GLY A 608 -17.70 -12.44 -3.16
N LEU A 609 -16.55 -12.10 -2.58
CA LEU A 609 -16.35 -11.99 -1.13
C LEU A 609 -16.53 -10.54 -0.68
N SER A 610 -17.65 -10.25 -0.02
CA SER A 610 -17.99 -8.90 0.46
C SER A 610 -17.80 -8.72 1.96
N LYS A 611 -17.47 -9.78 2.70
CA LYS A 611 -17.26 -9.74 4.16
C LYS A 611 -15.82 -10.03 4.55
N THR A 612 -14.88 -9.96 3.60
CA THR A 612 -13.44 -9.97 3.87
C THR A 612 -12.88 -8.59 3.57
N LEU A 613 -12.50 -7.83 4.60
CA LEU A 613 -12.18 -6.40 4.48
C LEU A 613 -11.38 -5.85 5.67
N PHE A 614 -10.73 -4.71 5.48
CA PHE A 614 -10.13 -3.92 6.56
C PHE A 614 -11.06 -2.81 7.05
N ASN A 615 -10.85 -2.34 8.29
CA ASN A 615 -11.58 -1.22 8.88
C ASN A 615 -13.11 -1.25 8.64
N PRO A 616 -13.79 -2.36 8.93
CA PRO A 616 -15.17 -2.57 8.49
C PRO A 616 -16.17 -1.55 9.07
N LEU A 617 -15.93 -1.03 10.27
CA LEU A 617 -16.79 0.02 10.85
C LEU A 617 -16.73 1.34 10.08
N LEU A 618 -15.58 1.66 9.46
CA LEU A 618 -15.47 2.82 8.55
C LEU A 618 -16.17 2.57 7.21
N LYS A 619 -16.51 1.31 6.91
CA LYS A 619 -17.15 0.85 5.67
C LYS A 619 -18.63 0.48 5.88
N GLY A 620 -19.25 0.98 6.95
CA GLY A 620 -20.69 0.88 7.19
C GLY A 620 -21.17 -0.35 7.94
N HIS A 621 -20.27 -1.20 8.44
CA HIS A 621 -20.66 -2.33 9.30
C HIS A 621 -20.93 -1.88 10.74
N HIS A 622 -21.78 -2.63 11.44
CA HIS A 622 -22.15 -2.41 12.83
C HIS A 622 -21.42 -3.36 13.79
N LYS A 623 -21.12 -2.89 15.00
CA LYS A 623 -20.33 -3.64 15.99
C LYS A 623 -20.95 -5.02 16.35
N ASP A 624 -22.26 -5.17 16.30
CA ASP A 624 -22.97 -6.43 16.59
C ASP A 624 -22.86 -7.50 15.47
N GLU A 625 -22.23 -7.16 14.35
CA GLU A 625 -21.83 -8.14 13.34
C GLU A 625 -20.55 -8.92 13.71
N PHE A 626 -19.78 -8.40 14.68
CA PHE A 626 -18.44 -8.91 14.99
C PHE A 626 -18.39 -9.70 16.28
N ALA A 627 -17.46 -10.65 16.35
CA ALA A 627 -17.04 -11.19 17.62
C ALA A 627 -16.21 -10.14 18.37
N ALA A 628 -16.56 -9.92 19.65
CA ALA A 628 -15.75 -9.12 20.55
C ALA A 628 -14.36 -9.77 20.71
N THR A 629 -13.31 -8.96 20.85
CA THR A 629 -11.95 -9.43 21.11
C THR A 629 -11.59 -9.11 22.56
N GLU A 630 -10.62 -8.27 22.85
CA GLU A 630 -10.15 -8.02 24.22
C GLU A 630 -11.11 -7.13 25.04
N LEU A 631 -11.25 -7.45 26.32
CA LEU A 631 -11.95 -6.63 27.32
C LEU A 631 -11.08 -5.42 27.68
N ARG A 632 -11.67 -4.23 27.79
CA ARG A 632 -10.93 -2.98 28.06
C ARG A 632 -9.80 -2.71 27.06
N GLY A 633 -10.05 -2.96 25.78
CA GLY A 633 -9.22 -2.47 24.69
C GLY A 633 -7.89 -3.20 24.56
N ASN A 634 -6.78 -2.46 24.66
CA ASN A 634 -5.43 -3.03 24.63
C ASN A 634 -4.76 -3.02 26.03
N THR A 635 -5.54 -2.76 27.08
CA THR A 635 -5.01 -2.52 28.42
C THR A 635 -4.64 -3.79 29.18
N ARG A 636 -5.00 -4.98 28.69
CA ARG A 636 -4.86 -6.27 29.40
C ARG A 636 -5.48 -6.20 30.80
N GLY A 637 -6.74 -5.76 30.86
CA GLY A 637 -7.48 -5.59 32.10
C GLY A 637 -7.02 -4.39 32.93
N GLY A 638 -6.46 -3.36 32.29
CA GLY A 638 -5.99 -2.13 32.96
C GLY A 638 -4.55 -2.18 33.47
N ARG A 639 -3.70 -3.06 32.94
CA ARG A 639 -2.30 -3.28 33.37
C ARG A 639 -1.26 -2.71 32.41
N ILE A 640 -1.64 -2.52 31.15
CA ILE A 640 -0.81 -1.89 30.12
C ILE A 640 -1.37 -0.49 29.86
N HIS A 641 -0.46 0.48 29.76
CA HIS A 641 -0.78 1.88 29.51
C HIS A 641 0.16 2.44 28.44
N PHE A 642 -0.40 3.19 27.50
CA PHE A 642 0.33 4.03 26.55
C PHE A 642 -0.64 5.13 26.04
N PRO A 643 -0.15 6.21 25.40
CA PRO A 643 -1.01 7.28 24.94
C PRO A 643 -2.14 6.80 24.02
N HIS A 644 -3.35 7.32 24.21
CA HIS A 644 -4.56 7.00 23.42
C HIS A 644 -5.03 5.53 23.45
N ILE A 645 -4.54 4.73 24.40
CA ILE A 645 -4.96 3.35 24.55
C ILE A 645 -6.49 3.25 24.68
N ARG A 646 -7.10 2.36 23.90
CA ARG A 646 -8.53 2.03 24.01
C ARG A 646 -8.79 1.33 25.33
N GLU A 647 -9.86 1.72 26.03
CA GLU A 647 -10.26 1.15 27.33
C GLU A 647 -11.66 0.51 27.32
N TYR A 648 -12.19 0.18 26.14
CA TYR A 648 -13.48 -0.48 25.94
C TYR A 648 -13.31 -1.79 25.17
N THR A 649 -14.28 -2.69 25.28
CA THR A 649 -14.31 -3.99 24.61
C THR A 649 -14.23 -3.79 23.11
N LEU A 650 -13.16 -4.27 22.51
CA LEU A 650 -12.95 -4.14 21.07
C LEU A 650 -13.91 -5.05 20.32
N GLN A 651 -14.58 -4.50 19.31
CA GLN A 651 -15.52 -5.24 18.47
C GLN A 651 -15.70 -4.49 17.14
N GLY A 652 -15.26 -5.11 16.04
CA GLY A 652 -15.21 -4.49 14.70
C GLY A 652 -13.99 -3.60 14.43
N GLU A 653 -13.08 -3.47 15.39
CA GLU A 653 -11.85 -2.70 15.29
C GLU A 653 -10.66 -3.63 15.45
N VAL A 654 -9.61 -3.47 14.65
CA VAL A 654 -8.43 -4.35 14.75
C VAL A 654 -7.83 -4.27 16.15
N HIS A 655 -7.53 -5.43 16.71
CA HIS A 655 -6.94 -5.58 18.03
C HIS A 655 -5.48 -5.15 18.04
N ASP A 656 -4.67 -5.64 17.09
CA ASP A 656 -3.22 -5.40 17.06
C ASP A 656 -2.90 -3.91 17.14
N GLU A 657 -2.07 -3.55 18.12
CA GLU A 657 -1.76 -2.17 18.46
C GLU A 657 -1.00 -1.47 17.34
N LYS A 658 -0.09 -2.18 16.67
CA LYS A 658 0.71 -1.61 15.57
C LYS A 658 -0.19 -1.34 14.36
N ALA A 659 -1.10 -2.25 14.05
CA ALA A 659 -2.07 -2.04 13.00
C ALA A 659 -2.97 -0.85 13.32
N PHE A 660 -3.59 -0.82 14.51
CA PHE A 660 -4.54 0.23 14.87
C PHE A 660 -3.88 1.62 15.02
N TYR A 661 -2.91 1.75 15.93
CA TYR A 661 -2.37 3.05 16.31
C TYR A 661 -1.29 3.53 15.34
N ALA A 662 -0.47 2.62 14.79
CA ALA A 662 0.72 3.01 14.02
C ALA A 662 0.53 2.89 12.50
N MET A 663 -0.55 2.25 12.03
CA MET A 663 -0.82 1.98 10.60
C MET A 663 -2.30 2.19 10.19
N GLU A 664 -3.07 2.95 10.97
CA GLU A 664 -4.46 3.35 10.64
C GLU A 664 -5.42 2.17 10.38
N GLY A 665 -5.14 1.03 11.02
CA GLY A 665 -5.93 -0.20 10.92
C GLY A 665 -5.64 -1.07 9.68
N VAL A 666 -4.79 -0.61 8.76
CA VAL A 666 -4.43 -1.34 7.53
C VAL A 666 -2.93 -1.66 7.54
N ALA A 667 -2.58 -2.89 7.93
CA ALA A 667 -1.20 -3.34 7.98
C ALA A 667 -1.03 -4.75 7.39
N GLY A 668 0.13 -5.03 6.81
CA GLY A 668 0.34 -6.32 6.17
C GLY A 668 0.38 -7.52 7.14
N HIS A 669 0.53 -7.27 8.44
CA HIS A 669 0.61 -8.31 9.47
C HIS A 669 -0.71 -8.57 10.22
N ALA A 670 -1.64 -7.62 10.23
CA ALA A 670 -2.92 -7.63 10.96
C ALA A 670 -3.89 -6.55 10.42
N GLY A 671 -5.20 -6.68 10.69
CA GLY A 671 -6.22 -5.69 10.28
C GLY A 671 -7.37 -6.26 9.46
N LEU A 672 -7.21 -7.47 8.92
CA LEU A 672 -8.23 -8.10 8.10
C LEU A 672 -9.34 -8.71 8.98
N PHE A 673 -10.59 -8.45 8.61
CA PHE A 673 -11.77 -9.10 9.15
C PHE A 673 -12.35 -10.08 8.13
N SER A 674 -12.90 -11.20 8.60
CA SER A 674 -13.64 -12.13 7.73
C SER A 674 -14.64 -13.00 8.48
N THR A 675 -15.58 -13.59 7.74
CA THR A 675 -16.36 -14.74 8.20
C THR A 675 -15.61 -16.04 7.92
N ALA A 676 -16.00 -17.12 8.61
CA ALA A 676 -15.47 -18.45 8.35
C ALA A 676 -15.86 -18.99 6.95
N ASN A 677 -16.96 -18.49 6.37
CA ASN A 677 -17.41 -18.91 5.04
C ASN A 677 -16.55 -18.30 3.93
N ASP A 678 -16.26 -17.00 4.01
CA ASP A 678 -15.40 -16.33 3.03
C ASP A 678 -13.99 -16.93 3.08
N LEU A 679 -13.46 -17.21 4.28
CA LEU A 679 -12.19 -17.93 4.42
C LEU A 679 -12.24 -19.37 3.85
N ALA A 680 -13.40 -20.04 3.88
CA ALA A 680 -13.54 -21.34 3.24
C ALA A 680 -13.44 -21.24 1.71
N VAL A 681 -13.96 -20.16 1.11
CA VAL A 681 -13.79 -19.89 -0.33
C VAL A 681 -12.31 -19.62 -0.65
N LEU A 682 -11.64 -18.77 0.12
CA LEU A 682 -10.19 -18.51 -0.06
C LEU A 682 -9.35 -19.78 0.12
N ALA A 683 -9.68 -20.61 1.11
CA ALA A 683 -9.01 -21.90 1.32
C ALA A 683 -9.27 -22.87 0.15
N GLN A 684 -10.49 -22.90 -0.39
CA GLN A 684 -10.80 -23.71 -1.58
C GLN A 684 -10.09 -23.20 -2.83
N MET A 685 -9.97 -21.87 -3.00
CA MET A 685 -9.20 -21.24 -4.08
C MET A 685 -7.73 -21.68 -4.03
N LEU A 686 -7.14 -21.73 -2.84
CA LEU A 686 -5.78 -22.24 -2.62
C LEU A 686 -5.68 -23.75 -2.89
N LEU A 687 -6.65 -24.56 -2.45
CA LEU A 687 -6.72 -25.99 -2.76
C LEU A 687 -6.85 -26.24 -4.28
N ASN A 688 -7.52 -25.34 -5.00
CA ASN A 688 -7.66 -25.38 -6.45
C ASN A 688 -6.38 -24.99 -7.20
N GLY A 689 -5.39 -24.42 -6.51
CA GLY A 689 -4.15 -23.96 -7.12
C GLY A 689 -4.17 -22.51 -7.61
N GLY A 690 -5.12 -21.67 -7.13
CA GLY A 690 -5.10 -20.23 -7.35
C GLY A 690 -6.33 -19.60 -8.03
N GLY A 691 -7.43 -20.35 -8.17
CA GLY A 691 -8.69 -19.81 -8.69
C GLY A 691 -9.95 -20.50 -8.17
N TYR A 692 -11.10 -19.91 -8.46
CA TYR A 692 -12.42 -20.34 -7.97
C TYR A 692 -13.53 -19.94 -8.95
N GLY A 693 -14.30 -20.91 -9.46
CA GLY A 693 -15.22 -20.64 -10.57
C GLY A 693 -14.46 -20.18 -11.82
N GLU A 694 -14.97 -19.15 -12.48
CA GLU A 694 -14.32 -18.55 -13.66
C GLU A 694 -13.19 -17.58 -13.26
N THR A 695 -13.03 -17.27 -11.98
CA THR A 695 -11.99 -16.33 -11.49
C THR A 695 -10.65 -17.02 -11.31
N HIS A 696 -9.62 -16.47 -11.94
CA HIS A 696 -8.20 -16.79 -11.72
C HIS A 696 -7.51 -15.65 -10.98
N LEU A 697 -6.76 -15.96 -9.92
CA LEU A 697 -5.93 -14.97 -9.21
C LEU A 697 -4.44 -15.19 -9.44
N PHE A 698 -4.00 -16.45 -9.47
CA PHE A 698 -2.61 -16.79 -9.78
C PHE A 698 -2.51 -18.25 -10.21
N SER A 699 -1.42 -18.58 -10.90
CA SER A 699 -1.13 -19.93 -11.34
C SER A 699 -0.77 -20.89 -10.19
N SER A 700 -0.95 -22.19 -10.47
CA SER A 700 -0.52 -23.24 -9.54
C SER A 700 0.99 -23.24 -9.31
N ASP A 701 1.78 -22.74 -10.26
CA ASP A 701 3.23 -22.64 -10.12
C ASP A 701 3.63 -21.58 -9.09
N VAL A 702 2.96 -20.43 -9.11
CA VAL A 702 3.11 -19.41 -8.05
C VAL A 702 2.69 -19.97 -6.70
N MET A 703 1.54 -20.66 -6.62
CA MET A 703 1.10 -21.33 -5.40
C MET A 703 2.16 -22.31 -4.87
N ASN A 704 2.63 -23.23 -5.73
CA ASN A 704 3.62 -24.24 -5.39
C ASN A 704 4.94 -23.61 -4.93
N ALA A 705 5.38 -22.52 -5.56
CA ALA A 705 6.57 -21.79 -5.15
C ALA A 705 6.42 -21.18 -3.75
N PHE A 706 5.24 -20.65 -3.41
CA PHE A 706 5.00 -20.01 -2.12
C PHE A 706 4.84 -21.00 -0.97
N VAL A 707 4.24 -22.18 -1.19
CA VAL A 707 4.08 -23.19 -0.13
C VAL A 707 5.24 -24.18 -0.03
N LYS A 708 6.20 -24.12 -0.97
CA LYS A 708 7.44 -24.92 -0.94
C LYS A 708 8.17 -24.73 0.40
N PRO A 709 8.73 -25.80 1.02
CA PRO A 709 9.51 -25.63 2.25
C PRO A 709 10.74 -24.79 1.96
N ASP A 710 11.03 -23.85 2.86
CA ASP A 710 12.34 -23.23 2.88
C ASP A 710 13.42 -24.30 3.11
N ASN A 711 14.56 -24.18 2.41
CA ASN A 711 15.62 -25.19 2.45
C ASN A 711 16.24 -25.37 3.84
N ARG A 712 16.26 -24.33 4.67
CA ARG A 712 16.85 -24.36 6.02
C ARG A 712 15.79 -24.36 7.11
N PHE A 713 14.72 -23.60 6.92
CA PHE A 713 13.62 -23.45 7.87
C PHE A 713 12.32 -24.00 7.29
N TRP A 714 12.33 -25.29 6.98
CA TRP A 714 11.29 -26.03 6.29
C TRP A 714 9.88 -26.00 6.95
N SER A 715 9.76 -25.48 8.18
CA SER A 715 8.51 -25.11 8.83
C SER A 715 7.84 -23.85 8.28
N TYR A 716 8.51 -23.14 7.38
CA TYR A 716 8.00 -22.01 6.62
C TYR A 716 7.99 -22.28 5.12
N GLY A 717 6.99 -21.71 4.45
CA GLY A 717 7.06 -21.33 3.04
C GLY A 717 7.21 -19.81 2.91
N LEU A 718 7.07 -19.27 1.70
CA LEU A 718 6.98 -17.83 1.49
C LEU A 718 5.61 -17.33 1.96
N GLY A 719 5.57 -16.74 3.15
CA GLY A 719 4.36 -16.15 3.73
C GLY A 719 3.41 -17.15 4.40
N TRP A 720 3.84 -18.40 4.60
CA TRP A 720 3.04 -19.49 5.17
C TRP A 720 3.80 -20.22 6.28
N ARG A 721 3.10 -20.61 7.36
CA ARG A 721 3.59 -21.70 8.22
C ARG A 721 3.21 -23.04 7.59
N ARG A 722 4.01 -24.06 7.84
CA ARG A 722 3.78 -25.43 7.40
C ARG A 722 3.67 -26.38 8.58
N ALA A 723 2.91 -27.46 8.42
CA ALA A 723 2.82 -28.52 9.42
C ALA A 723 4.20 -29.14 9.71
N ALA A 724 5.02 -29.23 8.66
CA ALA A 724 6.43 -29.60 8.75
C ALA A 724 6.60 -30.89 9.57
N ASN A 725 6.07 -32.01 9.05
CA ASN A 725 6.21 -33.35 9.65
C ASN A 725 5.94 -33.36 11.16
N GLY A 726 4.95 -32.59 11.61
CA GLY A 726 4.54 -32.51 13.01
C GLY A 726 5.37 -31.58 13.89
N VAL A 727 6.28 -30.75 13.35
CA VAL A 727 6.95 -29.67 14.10
C VAL A 727 5.92 -28.69 14.65
N ASN A 728 4.91 -28.33 13.86
CA ASN A 728 3.85 -27.42 14.25
C ASN A 728 2.56 -28.13 14.66
N ARG A 729 2.65 -29.33 15.28
CA ARG A 729 1.47 -30.14 15.69
C ARG A 729 0.53 -29.42 16.65
N TRP A 730 1.04 -28.45 17.42
CA TRP A 730 0.24 -27.62 18.32
C TRP A 730 -0.81 -26.78 17.57
N HIS A 731 -0.59 -26.48 16.29
CA HIS A 731 -1.51 -25.79 15.39
C HIS A 731 -2.19 -26.78 14.43
N PHE A 732 -1.40 -27.56 13.70
CA PHE A 732 -1.89 -28.41 12.62
C PHE A 732 -2.48 -29.75 13.07
N GLY A 733 -2.37 -30.09 14.35
CA GLY A 733 -2.64 -31.43 14.85
C GLY A 733 -1.55 -32.44 14.41
N PRO A 734 -1.61 -33.69 14.90
CA PRO A 734 -0.63 -34.72 14.61
C PRO A 734 -0.86 -35.44 13.27
N TYR A 735 -2.02 -35.22 12.62
CA TYR A 735 -2.45 -35.95 11.42
C TYR A 735 -2.31 -35.17 10.11
N ALA A 736 -1.94 -33.89 10.19
CA ALA A 736 -1.72 -33.07 9.01
C ALA A 736 -0.58 -33.62 8.14
N SER A 737 -0.77 -33.59 6.82
CA SER A 737 0.28 -33.98 5.88
C SER A 737 1.46 -33.01 5.93
N ASP A 738 2.59 -33.42 5.37
CA ASP A 738 3.75 -32.55 5.19
C ASP A 738 3.46 -31.37 4.25
N GLN A 739 2.47 -31.51 3.36
CA GLN A 739 1.98 -30.46 2.46
C GLN A 739 1.06 -29.45 3.15
N ALA A 740 0.59 -29.71 4.38
CA ALA A 740 -0.32 -28.79 5.05
C ALA A 740 0.36 -27.46 5.40
N PHE A 741 -0.37 -26.37 5.14
CA PHE A 741 0.07 -25.00 5.40
C PHE A 741 -1.08 -24.15 5.95
N GLY A 742 -0.76 -23.02 6.56
CA GLY A 742 -1.74 -22.16 7.23
C GLY A 742 -1.11 -21.22 8.23
N HIS A 743 -1.90 -20.69 9.17
CA HIS A 743 -1.42 -19.82 10.24
C HIS A 743 -2.44 -19.72 11.40
N THR A 744 -2.00 -19.19 12.53
CA THR A 744 -2.85 -18.83 13.68
C THR A 744 -2.92 -17.31 13.85
N GLY A 745 -3.94 -16.79 14.52
CA GLY A 745 -4.09 -15.39 14.87
C GLY A 745 -4.18 -15.21 16.38
N TRP A 746 -3.55 -14.14 16.89
CA TRP A 746 -3.45 -13.86 18.32
C TRP A 746 -4.83 -13.78 19.00
N THR A 747 -5.84 -13.26 18.29
CA THR A 747 -7.24 -13.12 18.74
C THR A 747 -7.94 -14.46 19.01
N GLY A 748 -7.40 -15.58 18.51
CA GLY A 748 -8.02 -16.90 18.66
C GLY A 748 -8.37 -17.59 17.35
N THR A 749 -7.81 -17.17 16.21
CA THR A 749 -8.13 -17.76 14.90
C THR A 749 -7.08 -18.79 14.48
N ALA A 750 -7.48 -19.82 13.74
CA ALA A 750 -6.59 -20.82 13.19
C ALA A 750 -7.10 -21.33 11.85
N THR A 751 -6.19 -21.45 10.88
CA THR A 751 -6.47 -22.00 9.56
C THR A 751 -5.47 -23.10 9.23
N VAL A 752 -5.97 -24.22 8.70
CA VAL A 752 -5.18 -25.33 8.17
C VAL A 752 -5.69 -25.65 6.77
N ILE A 753 -4.80 -25.73 5.79
CA ILE A 753 -5.10 -26.13 4.41
C ILE A 753 -4.16 -27.29 4.08
N ASP A 754 -4.71 -28.46 3.78
CA ASP A 754 -3.98 -29.68 3.49
C ASP A 754 -4.31 -30.17 2.07
N PRO A 755 -3.48 -29.83 1.07
CA PRO A 755 -3.69 -30.24 -0.32
C PRO A 755 -3.65 -31.77 -0.51
N ALA A 756 -2.82 -32.48 0.25
CA ALA A 756 -2.69 -33.94 0.13
C ALA A 756 -3.99 -34.65 0.49
N LEU A 757 -4.76 -34.05 1.40
CA LEU A 757 -6.06 -34.53 1.83
C LEU A 757 -7.21 -33.70 1.29
N ASP A 758 -6.99 -32.77 0.36
CA ASP A 758 -7.99 -31.82 -0.14
C ASP A 758 -8.95 -31.31 0.95
N LEU A 759 -8.36 -30.86 2.06
CA LEU A 759 -9.00 -30.53 3.33
C LEU A 759 -8.64 -29.10 3.72
N ALA A 760 -9.61 -28.34 4.23
CA ALA A 760 -9.33 -27.12 4.97
C ALA A 760 -10.13 -27.05 6.26
N VAL A 761 -9.52 -26.53 7.32
CA VAL A 761 -10.10 -26.33 8.64
C VAL A 761 -9.96 -24.86 9.00
N ILE A 762 -11.09 -24.18 9.20
CA ILE A 762 -11.16 -22.78 9.60
C ILE A 762 -11.83 -22.73 10.97
N LEU A 763 -11.05 -22.44 12.01
CA LEU A 763 -11.52 -22.27 13.38
C LEU A 763 -11.34 -20.81 13.78
N LEU A 764 -12.44 -20.07 13.83
CA LEU A 764 -12.44 -18.68 14.29
C LEU A 764 -13.03 -18.62 15.70
N THR A 765 -12.26 -18.14 16.66
CA THR A 765 -12.72 -17.98 18.05
C THR A 765 -12.47 -16.56 18.51
N ASN A 766 -13.23 -16.13 19.51
CA ASN A 766 -12.95 -14.93 20.28
C ASN A 766 -12.28 -15.28 21.61
N ALA A 767 -11.30 -16.19 21.61
CA ALA A 767 -10.63 -16.68 22.82
C ALA A 767 -9.99 -15.58 23.69
N ARG A 768 -9.74 -14.38 23.14
CA ARG A 768 -9.25 -13.22 23.90
C ARG A 768 -10.36 -12.39 24.55
N HIS A 769 -11.62 -12.66 24.22
CA HIS A 769 -12.79 -12.13 24.90
C HIS A 769 -13.07 -12.91 26.18
N SER A 770 -12.15 -12.78 27.13
CA SER A 770 -12.16 -13.54 28.38
C SER A 770 -11.44 -12.79 29.49
N PRO A 771 -11.73 -13.10 30.77
CA PRO A 771 -10.94 -12.63 31.91
C PRO A 771 -9.44 -12.89 31.78
N ILE A 772 -8.63 -12.08 32.47
CA ILE A 772 -7.17 -12.20 32.49
C ILE A 772 -6.72 -12.67 33.87
N VAL A 773 -5.88 -13.69 33.90
CA VAL A 773 -5.25 -14.20 35.12
C VAL A 773 -3.75 -13.93 35.11
N GLU A 774 -3.21 -13.63 36.29
CA GLU A 774 -1.78 -13.50 36.54
C GLU A 774 -1.23 -14.88 36.96
N GLU A 775 -0.22 -15.38 36.27
CA GLU A 775 0.52 -16.58 36.65
C GLU A 775 1.84 -16.23 37.38
N VAL A 776 2.58 -17.25 37.81
CA VAL A 776 3.94 -17.09 38.37
C VAL A 776 4.84 -16.52 37.26
N GLU A 777 5.67 -15.52 37.60
CA GLU A 777 6.57 -14.76 36.69
C GLU A 777 5.95 -13.54 35.95
N ASP A 778 4.85 -12.96 36.44
CA ASP A 778 4.24 -11.70 35.94
C ASP A 778 3.73 -11.75 34.48
N GLU A 779 3.56 -12.93 33.89
CA GLU A 779 2.96 -13.06 32.55
C GLU A 779 1.42 -13.02 32.60
N LEU A 780 0.84 -12.09 31.84
CA LEU A 780 -0.62 -11.95 31.71
C LEU A 780 -1.20 -12.96 30.73
N GLN A 781 -2.12 -13.80 31.20
CA GLN A 781 -2.77 -14.81 30.37
C GLN A 781 -4.29 -14.62 30.30
N PHE A 782 -4.82 -14.78 29.09
CA PHE A 782 -6.26 -14.79 28.84
C PHE A 782 -6.80 -16.18 29.15
N THR A 783 -7.76 -16.28 30.07
CA THR A 783 -8.39 -17.56 30.45
C THR A 783 -8.93 -18.34 29.25
N GLY A 784 -9.45 -17.67 28.23
CA GLY A 784 -9.90 -18.31 26.99
C GLY A 784 -8.81 -19.09 26.23
N LYS A 785 -7.53 -18.77 26.43
CA LYS A 785 -6.38 -19.49 25.82
C LYS A 785 -5.93 -20.71 26.62
N GLN A 786 -6.49 -20.94 27.80
CA GLN A 786 -6.22 -22.13 28.61
C GLN A 786 -7.08 -23.33 28.16
N PHE A 787 -8.20 -23.08 27.49
CA PHE A 787 -9.08 -24.11 26.92
C PHE A 787 -8.49 -24.77 25.67
N GLU A 788 -8.85 -26.03 25.44
CA GLU A 788 -8.39 -26.80 24.28
C GLU A 788 -8.88 -26.20 22.96
N THR A 789 -10.09 -25.65 22.93
CA THR A 789 -10.61 -24.89 21.79
C THR A 789 -9.74 -23.67 21.46
N GLY A 790 -9.27 -22.96 22.49
CA GLY A 790 -8.38 -21.80 22.35
C GLY A 790 -6.94 -22.16 21.97
N ARG A 791 -6.54 -23.43 22.12
CA ARG A 791 -5.20 -23.96 21.77
C ARG A 791 -5.15 -24.61 20.39
N TYR A 792 -6.29 -24.74 19.71
CA TYR A 792 -6.47 -25.17 18.32
C TYR A 792 -6.17 -26.65 18.04
N GLY A 793 -4.97 -27.13 18.39
CA GLY A 793 -4.46 -28.44 17.96
C GLY A 793 -5.38 -29.61 18.29
N SER A 794 -6.07 -29.58 19.42
CA SER A 794 -7.02 -30.61 19.84
C SER A 794 -8.28 -30.63 18.96
N ILE A 795 -8.84 -29.46 18.64
CA ILE A 795 -9.97 -29.34 17.69
C ILE A 795 -9.56 -29.84 16.31
N VAL A 796 -8.39 -29.40 15.83
CA VAL A 796 -7.87 -29.84 14.52
C VAL A 796 -7.68 -31.35 14.51
N SER A 797 -7.12 -31.96 15.56
CA SER A 797 -6.94 -33.41 15.68
C SER A 797 -8.26 -34.18 15.54
N LEU A 798 -9.28 -33.77 16.29
CA LEU A 798 -10.61 -34.39 16.23
C LEU A 798 -11.28 -34.20 14.85
N VAL A 799 -11.02 -33.08 14.16
CA VAL A 799 -11.48 -32.87 12.78
C VAL A 799 -10.81 -33.87 11.83
N TYR A 800 -9.49 -34.08 11.94
CA TYR A 800 -8.80 -35.09 11.14
C TYR A 800 -9.31 -36.50 11.43
N GLU A 801 -9.49 -36.87 12.70
CA GLU A 801 -10.05 -38.17 13.08
C GLU A 801 -11.44 -38.37 12.48
N ALA A 802 -12.31 -37.37 12.58
CA ALA A 802 -13.63 -37.39 11.96
C ALA A 802 -13.52 -37.62 10.45
N VAL A 803 -12.67 -36.88 9.74
CA VAL A 803 -12.52 -36.98 8.28
C VAL A 803 -11.88 -38.30 7.82
N LEU A 804 -10.86 -38.80 8.52
CA LEU A 804 -10.08 -39.97 8.12
C LEU A 804 -10.78 -41.30 8.45
N THR A 805 -11.48 -41.40 9.58
CA THR A 805 -12.15 -42.66 9.99
C THR A 805 -13.30 -43.08 9.06
N ASN A 806 -13.83 -42.17 8.24
CA ASN A 806 -14.91 -42.48 7.31
C ASN A 806 -14.42 -42.91 5.91
N GLN A 807 -13.11 -42.84 5.63
CA GLN A 807 -12.58 -43.35 4.35
C GLN A 807 -12.60 -44.88 4.26
N THR A 808 -12.70 -45.59 5.38
CA THR A 808 -12.71 -47.07 5.43
C THR A 808 -14.11 -47.70 5.34
N LYS A 809 -15.17 -46.91 5.16
CA LYS A 809 -16.57 -47.40 5.08
C LYS A 809 -17.24 -47.29 3.71
N ASN A 810 -16.55 -46.78 2.68
CA ASN A 810 -17.05 -46.71 1.30
C ASN A 810 -16.26 -47.61 0.37
#